data_AF-A0A5B8U616-F1
#
_entry.id   AF-A0A5B8U616-F1
#
_cell.length_a   1.000
_cell.length_b   1.000
_cell.length_c   1.000
_cell.angle_alpha   90.00
_cell.angle_beta   90.00
_cell.angle_gamma   90.00
#
_symmetry.space_group_name_H-M   'P 1'
#
loop_
_entity.id
_entity.type
_entity.pdbx_description
1 polymer ?
#
loop_
_entity_poly.entity_id
_entity_poly.type
_entity_poly.pdbx_seq_one_letter_code
_entity_poly.pdbx_strand_id
1 'polypeptide(L)'
;MNPRRPGTPRTLRALVARVVVPAVLLACVLGTSAQAAVPGVDVIAQRGFGNVHNSYAWGMAWFKGALYVGTGRYVACMEAATTDFYFPVAKTYRPYKMPSIHCPRNRWNMDLRAEIWRYTPWNKTWVRVYRSPAVNNPRSPGKLIARDIAYRGMSVRKGPDGREALFVSGVSPDEIVPELRHKASPRLLRTYDGLTYTNLAHSFVVDKTGSLRDQRVMGFRGITWWRGRMYALASTAYAGDGALFEVLDPWRTDHKPSRFRQVSAPWMHVFEIEVYRGGLYIGSGSAKKGYSVWKTTRTSKPFHFKPIVTDGAGRGPKMTGVIAMHVFKDHLYVSAVSWYATDDIPTTEMIRIDHRDDWQVVVGRPRVAADGIYRYPISGLMDGFENVFMPHIWRISDQNGALYAGTLDWSYLLQDSKNWPPDDKPNNDQFSGLLSQVLAGELGFDVWTTCDGIDWFPATRTSFSGDEYDFGVRTMQPAPNGKMYIGTADHAHGTRIFSSDANDCQAFPGTNGTPVRSSPTPTVSATTAAMRPQHLLTDVQRDGTVLSWERGARAARYDVVRTTPTDIVLNFMAPLTDPDGFTYDGQLPQIVPYGTPNATPIDVPLPGKSEVIGTTTGSFFVDRTAVPGARYTYSVVAQGPAGQRPASNFQAVPDPRPAATFAQLQKVLPTARAASLQDDRALWDGADRAQALAGVRQLARTADSDTARDIARRLARRLQYADVAGRPVGGR
;
A
#
# COMPACT_ATOMS: atom_id res chain seq x y z
N MET A 1 -26.12 -66.03 -43.67
CA MET A 1 -24.78 -66.10 -44.28
C MET A 1 -24.12 -64.72 -44.20
N ASN A 2 -22.81 -64.66 -43.97
CA ASN A 2 -21.96 -63.47 -44.22
C ASN A 2 -21.53 -63.48 -45.72
N PRO A 3 -21.09 -62.38 -46.38
CA PRO A 3 -19.95 -61.50 -45.98
C PRO A 3 -20.20 -59.99 -46.28
N ARG A 4 -19.27 -59.00 -46.26
CA ARG A 4 -17.80 -58.84 -46.02
C ARG A 4 -17.63 -57.69 -44.96
N ARG A 5 -16.50 -57.28 -44.34
CA ARG A 5 -15.03 -57.25 -44.57
C ARG A 5 -14.53 -56.31 -45.69
N PRO A 6 -13.34 -55.66 -45.60
CA PRO A 6 -12.38 -55.52 -44.48
C PRO A 6 -11.96 -54.05 -44.15
N GLY A 7 -11.07 -53.82 -43.16
CA GLY A 7 -10.41 -52.52 -42.93
C GLY A 7 -9.79 -52.34 -41.53
N THR A 8 -8.46 -52.43 -41.39
CA THR A 8 -7.68 -52.47 -40.12
C THR A 8 -6.28 -51.83 -40.31
N PRO A 9 -5.43 -51.60 -39.27
CA PRO A 9 -5.65 -51.24 -37.85
C PRO A 9 -4.60 -50.21 -37.28
N ARG A 10 -4.53 -50.09 -35.94
CA ARG A 10 -3.36 -49.76 -35.07
C ARG A 10 -2.85 -48.31 -34.93
N THR A 11 -2.86 -47.85 -33.68
CA THR A 11 -1.62 -47.44 -32.95
C THR A 11 -1.66 -47.95 -31.51
N LEU A 12 -0.47 -48.15 -30.91
CA LEU A 12 -0.26 -48.78 -29.61
C LEU A 12 -0.51 -47.82 -28.43
N ARG A 13 -0.95 -48.36 -27.28
CA ARG A 13 -0.60 -47.80 -25.97
C ARG A 13 0.81 -48.28 -25.59
N ALA A 14 1.65 -47.39 -25.08
CA ALA A 14 2.90 -47.74 -24.41
C ALA A 14 2.83 -47.32 -22.93
N LEU A 15 3.27 -48.20 -22.03
CA LEU A 15 3.30 -47.95 -20.59
C LEU A 15 4.62 -47.24 -20.25
N VAL A 16 4.57 -46.16 -19.44
CA VAL A 16 5.77 -45.56 -18.84
C VAL A 16 5.69 -45.75 -17.34
N ALA A 17 6.71 -46.39 -16.76
CA ALA A 17 6.73 -46.72 -15.35
C ALA A 17 6.97 -45.48 -14.47
N ARG A 18 6.32 -45.44 -13.30
CA ARG A 18 6.66 -44.48 -12.25
C ARG A 18 7.99 -44.89 -11.61
N VAL A 19 9.00 -44.04 -11.73
CA VAL A 19 10.23 -44.18 -10.94
C VAL A 19 9.91 -43.82 -9.48
N VAL A 20 10.07 -44.79 -8.58
CA VAL A 20 10.07 -44.54 -7.13
C VAL A 20 11.45 -44.02 -6.76
N VAL A 21 11.53 -42.73 -6.39
CA VAL A 21 12.74 -42.16 -5.79
C VAL A 21 12.77 -42.57 -4.32
N PRO A 22 13.84 -43.22 -3.82
CA PRO A 22 13.93 -43.59 -2.41
C PRO A 22 14.06 -42.34 -1.53
N ALA A 23 13.47 -42.37 -0.34
CA ALA A 23 13.50 -41.26 0.60
C ALA A 23 14.92 -41.01 1.12
N VAL A 24 15.58 -39.98 0.61
CA VAL A 24 16.80 -39.44 1.22
C VAL A 24 16.38 -38.75 2.53
N LEU A 25 16.91 -39.24 3.65
CA LEU A 25 16.79 -38.61 4.97
C LEU A 25 17.57 -37.29 4.98
N LEU A 26 16.97 -36.24 4.44
CA LEU A 26 17.47 -34.88 4.58
C LEU A 26 17.29 -34.47 6.05
N ALA A 27 18.38 -34.38 6.79
CA ALA A 27 18.37 -33.90 8.17
C ALA A 27 17.95 -32.42 8.18
N CYS A 28 16.66 -32.17 8.41
CA CYS A 28 16.12 -30.83 8.56
C CYS A 28 16.73 -30.15 9.78
N VAL A 29 17.80 -29.39 9.56
CA VAL A 29 18.26 -28.37 10.49
C VAL A 29 17.11 -27.37 10.61
N LEU A 30 16.34 -27.48 11.70
CA LEU A 30 15.29 -26.54 12.07
C LEU A 30 15.93 -25.23 12.54
N GLY A 31 16.56 -24.53 11.61
CA GLY A 31 16.99 -23.16 11.78
C GLY A 31 15.76 -22.27 11.86
N THR A 32 15.30 -22.01 13.08
CA THR A 32 14.49 -20.83 13.37
C THR A 32 15.32 -19.61 13.00
N SER A 33 15.14 -19.12 11.78
CA SER A 33 15.84 -17.95 11.25
C SER A 33 15.32 -16.70 11.95
N ALA A 34 15.85 -16.45 13.16
CA ALA A 34 15.69 -15.20 13.87
C ALA A 34 16.11 -14.07 12.92
N GLN A 35 15.13 -13.32 12.43
CA GLN A 35 15.35 -12.43 11.30
C GLN A 35 16.31 -11.32 11.72
N ALA A 36 17.39 -11.14 10.95
CA ALA A 36 18.40 -10.14 11.25
C ALA A 36 17.74 -8.75 11.29
N ALA A 37 17.89 -8.05 12.42
CA ALA A 37 17.27 -6.75 12.64
C ALA A 37 17.63 -5.78 11.50
N VAL A 38 16.61 -5.15 10.90
CA VAL A 38 16.78 -4.25 9.76
C VAL A 38 17.63 -3.03 10.21
N PRO A 39 18.84 -2.82 9.64
CA PRO A 39 19.74 -1.77 10.13
C PRO A 39 19.11 -0.38 10.04
N GLY A 40 19.22 0.38 11.14
CA GLY A 40 18.64 1.72 11.26
C GLY A 40 17.17 1.75 11.69
N VAL A 41 16.54 0.60 12.01
CA VAL A 41 15.15 0.52 12.47
C VAL A 41 15.07 0.04 13.93
N ASP A 42 14.71 0.95 14.84
CA ASP A 42 14.50 0.70 16.27
C ASP A 42 13.03 0.40 16.58
N VAL A 43 12.71 -0.65 17.36
CA VAL A 43 11.39 -0.74 18.04
C VAL A 43 11.41 0.18 19.27
N ILE A 44 10.63 1.27 19.23
CA ILE A 44 10.57 2.24 20.34
C ILE A 44 9.31 2.11 21.21
N ALA A 45 8.27 1.41 20.74
CA ALA A 45 7.15 0.94 21.56
C ALA A 45 6.62 -0.38 21.03
N GLN A 46 6.04 -1.19 21.92
CA GLN A 46 5.46 -2.49 21.59
C GLN A 46 4.28 -2.83 22.50
N ARG A 47 3.55 -3.89 22.13
CA ARG A 47 2.41 -4.46 22.86
C ARG A 47 1.33 -3.41 23.21
N GLY A 48 1.05 -2.49 22.29
CA GLY A 48 0.06 -1.43 22.48
C GLY A 48 0.36 -0.50 23.68
N PHE A 49 1.63 -0.14 23.87
CA PHE A 49 2.12 0.62 25.04
C PHE A 49 1.90 -0.12 26.38
N GLY A 50 2.07 -1.44 26.37
CA GLY A 50 1.82 -2.31 27.52
C GLY A 50 0.34 -2.72 27.70
N ASN A 51 -0.55 -2.34 26.77
CA ASN A 51 -1.94 -2.79 26.73
C ASN A 51 -2.30 -3.21 25.31
N VAL A 52 -2.31 -4.53 25.05
CA VAL A 52 -2.51 -5.14 23.72
C VAL A 52 -3.79 -4.67 23.02
N HIS A 53 -4.79 -4.21 23.78
CA HIS A 53 -6.04 -3.70 23.24
C HIS A 53 -5.92 -2.32 22.58
N ASN A 54 -4.80 -1.59 22.72
CA ASN A 54 -4.41 -0.53 21.80
C ASN A 54 -3.92 -1.17 20.49
N SER A 55 -4.83 -1.65 19.65
CA SER A 55 -4.48 -2.44 18.47
C SER A 55 -3.86 -1.60 17.34
N TYR A 56 -4.30 -0.35 17.15
CA TYR A 56 -3.82 0.53 16.07
C TYR A 56 -3.12 1.78 16.61
N ALA A 57 -1.97 2.15 16.03
CA ALA A 57 -1.42 3.51 16.08
C ALA A 57 -2.07 4.37 14.98
N TRP A 58 -3.30 4.83 15.24
CA TRP A 58 -4.21 5.30 14.18
C TRP A 58 -3.91 6.74 13.72
N GLY A 59 -3.48 7.62 14.63
CA GLY A 59 -3.01 8.98 14.31
C GLY A 59 -1.63 9.24 14.89
N MET A 60 -0.77 9.96 14.17
CA MET A 60 0.53 10.43 14.67
C MET A 60 0.80 11.88 14.27
N ALA A 61 1.52 12.61 15.11
CA ALA A 61 2.05 13.93 14.80
C ALA A 61 3.33 14.23 15.58
N TRP A 62 4.27 14.96 14.96
CA TRP A 62 5.39 15.56 15.69
C TRP A 62 5.01 16.96 16.19
N PHE A 63 5.03 17.18 17.49
CA PHE A 63 4.63 18.45 18.13
C PHE A 63 5.61 18.80 19.25
N LYS A 64 6.13 20.02 19.27
CA LYS A 64 7.03 20.55 20.32
C LYS A 64 8.18 19.61 20.74
N GLY A 65 8.82 18.96 19.76
CA GLY A 65 9.99 18.10 20.00
C GLY A 65 9.67 16.68 20.47
N ALA A 66 8.40 16.28 20.45
CA ALA A 66 7.92 14.97 20.83
C ALA A 66 7.00 14.36 19.75
N LEU A 67 6.99 13.04 19.63
CA LEU A 67 6.01 12.31 18.83
C LEU A 67 4.77 12.06 19.68
N TYR A 68 3.59 12.40 19.15
CA TYR A 68 2.29 12.06 19.72
C TYR A 68 1.64 10.95 18.88
N VAL A 69 1.04 9.97 19.55
CA VAL A 69 0.36 8.82 18.94
C VAL A 69 -1.03 8.67 19.53
N GLY A 70 -2.05 8.64 18.68
CA GLY A 70 -3.45 8.36 19.03
C GLY A 70 -3.79 6.91 18.75
N THR A 71 -4.36 6.21 19.74
CA THR A 71 -4.66 4.77 19.60
C THR A 71 -6.07 4.52 19.06
N GLY A 72 -6.24 3.40 18.36
CA GLY A 72 -7.52 2.72 18.16
C GLY A 72 -7.60 1.50 19.07
N ARG A 73 -8.74 1.30 19.77
CA ARG A 73 -8.87 0.22 20.75
C ARG A 73 -9.85 -0.88 20.35
N TYR A 74 -9.49 -2.14 20.64
CA TYR A 74 -10.26 -3.36 20.36
C TYR A 74 -10.78 -3.45 18.91
N VAL A 75 -10.00 -3.00 17.91
CA VAL A 75 -10.55 -2.75 16.57
C VAL A 75 -11.19 -4.01 15.94
N ALA A 76 -10.52 -5.16 15.98
CA ALA A 76 -11.07 -6.45 15.52
C ALA A 76 -12.40 -6.87 16.18
N CYS A 77 -12.64 -6.44 17.42
CA CYS A 77 -13.85 -6.72 18.19
C CYS A 77 -14.93 -5.66 17.94
N MET A 78 -14.53 -4.41 17.65
CA MET A 78 -15.44 -3.34 17.21
C MET A 78 -16.01 -3.64 15.83
N GLU A 79 -15.17 -3.99 14.86
CA GLU A 79 -15.57 -4.40 13.50
C GLU A 79 -16.59 -5.57 13.52
N ALA A 80 -16.36 -6.57 14.37
CA ALA A 80 -17.29 -7.68 14.58
C ALA A 80 -18.57 -7.25 15.32
N ALA A 81 -18.48 -6.32 16.28
CA ALA A 81 -19.65 -5.77 16.95
C ALA A 81 -20.52 -4.91 16.00
N THR A 82 -19.90 -4.23 15.03
CA THR A 82 -20.54 -3.47 13.95
C THR A 82 -21.19 -4.41 12.94
N THR A 83 -20.46 -5.42 12.46
CA THR A 83 -21.00 -6.43 11.53
C THR A 83 -22.23 -7.12 12.12
N ASP A 84 -22.21 -7.49 13.41
CA ASP A 84 -23.36 -8.05 14.11
C ASP A 84 -24.49 -7.05 14.41
N PHE A 85 -24.24 -5.74 14.35
CA PHE A 85 -25.28 -4.72 14.55
C PHE A 85 -26.13 -4.56 13.28
N TYR A 86 -25.51 -4.61 12.11
CA TYR A 86 -26.18 -4.55 10.82
C TYR A 86 -26.68 -5.92 10.32
N PHE A 87 -25.93 -7.00 10.59
CA PHE A 87 -26.31 -8.38 10.28
C PHE A 87 -26.37 -9.25 11.56
N PRO A 88 -27.41 -9.15 12.40
CA PRO A 88 -27.53 -9.96 13.64
C PRO A 88 -27.50 -11.48 13.43
N VAL A 89 -27.76 -11.96 12.22
CA VAL A 89 -27.66 -13.38 11.83
C VAL A 89 -26.22 -13.87 11.68
N ALA A 90 -25.26 -12.99 11.41
CA ALA A 90 -23.88 -13.36 11.06
C ALA A 90 -23.05 -13.87 12.26
N LYS A 91 -23.34 -13.39 13.48
CA LYS A 91 -22.74 -13.86 14.75
C LYS A 91 -21.20 -13.93 14.69
N THR A 92 -20.61 -12.84 14.20
CA THR A 92 -19.17 -12.60 14.05
C THR A 92 -18.51 -12.15 15.35
N TYR A 93 -19.24 -11.47 16.26
CA TYR A 93 -18.68 -11.10 17.56
C TYR A 93 -18.55 -12.34 18.45
N ARG A 94 -17.32 -12.78 18.69
CA ARG A 94 -16.99 -13.97 19.49
C ARG A 94 -15.92 -13.63 20.54
N PRO A 95 -15.90 -14.28 21.72
CA PRO A 95 -14.94 -13.96 22.77
C PRO A 95 -13.49 -14.31 22.40
N TYR A 96 -13.33 -15.29 21.51
CA TYR A 96 -12.10 -15.71 20.88
C TYR A 96 -12.36 -15.59 19.37
N LYS A 97 -11.63 -14.71 18.67
CA LYS A 97 -11.85 -14.45 17.23
C LYS A 97 -10.94 -15.33 16.37
N MET A 98 -9.66 -15.34 16.71
CA MET A 98 -8.55 -16.13 16.14
C MET A 98 -7.53 -16.36 17.29
N PRO A 99 -6.48 -17.20 17.15
CA PRO A 99 -5.36 -17.25 18.08
C PRO A 99 -4.87 -15.84 18.48
N SER A 100 -4.57 -15.69 19.77
CA SER A 100 -4.20 -14.43 20.44
C SER A 100 -5.25 -13.28 20.40
N ILE A 101 -6.27 -13.28 19.53
CA ILE A 101 -7.29 -12.20 19.45
C ILE A 101 -8.47 -12.47 20.40
N HIS A 102 -8.46 -11.75 21.53
CA HIS A 102 -9.43 -11.93 22.62
C HIS A 102 -10.39 -10.73 22.78
N CYS A 103 -11.69 -11.00 22.72
CA CYS A 103 -12.76 -10.03 22.93
C CYS A 103 -13.54 -10.35 24.24
N PRO A 104 -14.03 -9.36 25.01
CA PRO A 104 -14.85 -9.65 26.19
C PRO A 104 -16.14 -10.42 25.85
N ARG A 105 -16.54 -11.41 26.66
CA ARG A 105 -17.75 -12.24 26.42
C ARG A 105 -19.02 -11.45 26.15
N ASN A 106 -19.16 -10.27 26.76
CA ASN A 106 -20.21 -9.30 26.46
C ASN A 106 -19.56 -8.08 25.79
N ARG A 107 -20.01 -7.72 24.57
CA ARG A 107 -19.47 -6.59 23.80
C ARG A 107 -19.50 -5.24 24.54
N TRP A 108 -20.44 -5.08 25.48
CA TRP A 108 -20.55 -3.89 26.34
C TRP A 108 -19.55 -3.83 27.50
N ASN A 109 -18.61 -4.78 27.58
CA ASN A 109 -17.51 -4.80 28.55
C ASN A 109 -16.15 -4.35 27.93
N MET A 110 -16.09 -3.96 26.66
CA MET A 110 -14.85 -3.49 26.03
C MET A 110 -14.39 -2.14 26.63
N ASP A 111 -13.15 -2.08 27.14
CA ASP A 111 -12.52 -0.82 27.53
C ASP A 111 -11.99 -0.07 26.29
N LEU A 112 -12.94 0.51 25.56
CA LEU A 112 -12.73 1.26 24.32
C LEU A 112 -12.09 2.65 24.53
N ARG A 113 -11.70 3.04 25.75
CA ARG A 113 -11.24 4.41 26.05
C ARG A 113 -9.91 4.72 25.39
N ALA A 114 -9.96 5.28 24.17
CA ALA A 114 -8.80 5.61 23.34
C ALA A 114 -7.80 6.50 24.08
N GLU A 115 -6.53 6.42 23.68
CA GLU A 115 -5.42 7.04 24.40
C GLU A 115 -4.59 7.92 23.46
N ILE A 116 -4.00 8.97 24.01
CA ILE A 116 -2.91 9.71 23.34
C ILE A 116 -1.65 9.52 24.16
N TRP A 117 -0.62 9.02 23.50
CA TRP A 117 0.70 8.74 24.06
C TRP A 117 1.72 9.72 23.48
N ARG A 118 2.67 10.18 24.30
CA ARG A 118 3.75 11.10 23.93
C ARG A 118 5.10 10.41 24.14
N TYR A 119 5.91 10.31 23.09
CA TYR A 119 7.30 9.88 23.14
C TYR A 119 8.24 11.09 23.20
N THR A 120 9.18 11.04 24.13
CA THR A 120 10.19 12.09 24.35
C THR A 120 11.57 11.51 23.97
N PRO A 121 12.15 11.86 22.80
CA PRO A 121 13.29 11.12 22.26
C PRO A 121 14.56 11.17 23.11
N TRP A 122 14.86 12.31 23.75
CA TRP A 122 16.13 12.54 24.45
C TRP A 122 16.31 11.71 25.72
N ASN A 123 15.22 11.24 26.33
CA ASN A 123 15.22 10.28 27.44
C ASN A 123 14.50 8.96 27.10
N LYS A 124 14.08 8.79 25.84
CA LYS A 124 13.33 7.64 25.31
C LYS A 124 12.04 7.31 26.08
N THR A 125 11.44 8.26 26.81
CA THR A 125 10.25 7.99 27.64
C THR A 125 8.94 8.08 26.87
N TRP A 126 7.98 7.20 27.23
CA TRP A 126 6.58 7.28 26.82
C TRP A 126 5.68 7.68 28.00
N VAL A 127 4.74 8.60 27.76
CA VAL A 127 3.72 9.01 28.74
C VAL A 127 2.36 9.06 28.06
N ARG A 128 1.33 8.43 28.66
CA ARG A 128 -0.05 8.63 28.23
C ARG A 128 -0.55 10.00 28.69
N VAL A 129 -0.52 10.97 27.78
CA VAL A 129 -0.94 12.35 28.02
C VAL A 129 -2.45 12.55 27.95
N TYR A 130 -3.18 11.65 27.30
CA TYR A 130 -4.64 11.71 27.25
C TYR A 130 -5.30 10.33 27.29
N ARG A 131 -6.52 10.27 27.82
CA ARG A 131 -7.41 9.12 27.72
C ARG A 131 -8.85 9.60 27.52
N SER A 132 -9.60 8.93 26.65
CA SER A 132 -11.02 9.22 26.45
C SER A 132 -11.77 9.16 27.78
N PRO A 133 -12.60 10.17 28.11
CA PRO A 133 -13.64 10.05 29.11
C PRO A 133 -14.57 8.88 28.81
N ALA A 134 -15.36 8.50 29.81
CA ALA A 134 -16.45 7.55 29.65
C ALA A 134 -17.80 8.22 29.93
N VAL A 135 -18.86 7.65 29.35
CA VAL A 135 -20.26 8.08 29.51
C VAL A 135 -21.11 6.86 29.86
N ASN A 136 -22.29 7.06 30.46
CA ASN A 136 -23.23 5.97 30.75
C ASN A 136 -23.60 5.22 29.47
N ASN A 137 -23.51 3.89 29.48
CA ASN A 137 -23.81 3.05 28.33
C ASN A 137 -25.33 2.79 28.22
N PRO A 138 -26.04 3.32 27.20
CA PRO A 138 -27.48 3.12 27.05
C PRO A 138 -27.88 1.67 26.74
N ARG A 139 -26.95 0.87 26.21
CA ARG A 139 -27.15 -0.55 25.86
C ARG A 139 -26.75 -1.53 26.98
N SER A 140 -26.21 -1.03 28.09
CA SER A 140 -25.95 -1.82 29.30
C SER A 140 -26.01 -0.92 30.54
N PRO A 141 -27.18 -0.75 31.17
CA PRO A 141 -27.35 0.03 32.39
C PRO A 141 -26.33 -0.32 33.49
N GLY A 142 -25.95 0.68 34.29
CA GLY A 142 -24.91 0.55 35.32
C GLY A 142 -23.47 0.48 34.79
N LYS A 143 -23.25 0.37 33.48
CA LYS A 143 -21.90 0.39 32.88
C LYS A 143 -21.60 1.71 32.17
N LEU A 144 -20.30 1.93 31.96
CA LEU A 144 -19.76 3.04 31.19
C LEU A 144 -19.24 2.53 29.83
N ILE A 145 -19.26 3.40 28.83
CA ILE A 145 -18.64 3.20 27.50
C ILE A 145 -17.76 4.42 27.18
N ALA A 146 -16.73 4.26 26.35
CA ALA A 146 -15.86 5.37 25.96
C ALA A 146 -16.63 6.46 25.18
N ARG A 147 -16.20 7.72 25.32
CA ARG A 147 -16.66 8.81 24.46
C ARG A 147 -16.04 8.70 23.06
N ASP A 148 -14.72 8.49 22.98
CA ASP A 148 -14.02 8.23 21.72
C ASP A 148 -13.35 6.85 21.78
N ILE A 149 -13.58 6.04 20.75
CA ILE A 149 -13.01 4.69 20.55
C ILE A 149 -11.67 4.71 19.80
N ALA A 150 -11.34 5.84 19.18
CA ALA A 150 -10.08 6.07 18.51
C ALA A 150 -9.69 7.55 18.44
N TYR A 151 -8.39 7.80 18.26
CA TYR A 151 -7.86 9.08 17.75
C TYR A 151 -7.18 8.86 16.38
N ARG A 152 -7.92 9.15 15.30
CA ARG A 152 -7.70 8.64 13.93
C ARG A 152 -6.80 9.50 13.03
N GLY A 153 -6.61 10.77 13.38
CA GLY A 153 -5.83 11.72 12.61
C GLY A 153 -5.30 12.84 13.48
N MET A 154 -4.17 13.40 13.09
CA MET A 154 -3.52 14.51 13.80
C MET A 154 -2.97 15.53 12.80
N SER A 155 -2.89 16.79 13.20
CA SER A 155 -2.33 17.87 12.39
C SER A 155 -1.76 18.96 13.28
N VAL A 156 -0.55 19.44 12.99
CA VAL A 156 0.09 20.54 13.73
C VAL A 156 0.08 21.79 12.88
N ARG A 157 -0.26 22.93 13.50
CA ARG A 157 -0.32 24.23 12.82
C ARG A 157 0.06 25.36 13.76
N LYS A 158 0.68 26.42 13.21
CA LYS A 158 0.83 27.72 13.88
C LYS A 158 -0.37 28.60 13.54
N GLY A 159 -0.97 29.19 14.58
CA GLY A 159 -2.12 30.08 14.47
C GLY A 159 -1.75 31.51 14.05
N PRO A 160 -2.76 32.38 13.82
CA PRO A 160 -2.54 33.79 13.50
C PRO A 160 -1.82 34.58 14.61
N ASP A 161 -1.89 34.09 15.85
CA ASP A 161 -1.20 34.61 17.03
C ASP A 161 0.21 34.02 17.21
N GLY A 162 0.72 33.29 16.21
CA GLY A 162 2.02 32.61 16.24
C GLY A 162 2.08 31.33 17.09
N ARG A 163 1.05 31.01 17.89
CA ARG A 163 1.08 29.83 18.76
C ARG A 163 0.90 28.55 17.96
N GLU A 164 1.76 27.57 18.24
CA GLU A 164 1.64 26.23 17.65
C GLU A 164 0.67 25.37 18.45
N ALA A 165 -0.26 24.71 17.75
CA ALA A 165 -1.24 23.79 18.30
C ALA A 165 -1.25 22.45 17.56
N LEU A 166 -1.52 21.39 18.32
CA LEU A 166 -1.83 20.05 17.82
C LEU A 166 -3.35 19.88 17.80
N PHE A 167 -3.88 19.51 16.63
CA PHE A 167 -5.27 19.12 16.42
C PHE A 167 -5.36 17.61 16.28
N VAL A 168 -6.39 16.98 16.87
CA VAL A 168 -6.57 15.52 16.90
C VAL A 168 -8.03 15.18 16.63
N SER A 169 -8.30 14.28 15.69
CA SER A 169 -9.66 13.79 15.44
C SER A 169 -10.00 12.53 16.23
N GLY A 170 -11.18 12.53 16.86
CA GLY A 170 -11.78 11.37 17.50
C GLY A 170 -12.72 10.59 16.57
N VAL A 171 -13.10 9.40 17.01
CA VAL A 171 -14.19 8.56 16.48
C VAL A 171 -15.01 8.06 17.67
N SER A 172 -16.33 8.12 17.63
CA SER A 172 -17.25 7.71 18.70
C SER A 172 -17.84 6.30 18.48
N PRO A 173 -18.39 5.63 19.52
CA PRO A 173 -19.00 4.30 19.41
C PRO A 173 -20.45 4.31 18.88
N ASP A 174 -20.89 5.44 18.33
CA ASP A 174 -22.31 5.75 18.09
C ASP A 174 -22.88 5.17 16.79
N GLU A 175 -22.08 4.40 16.05
CA GLU A 175 -22.55 3.44 15.06
C GLU A 175 -23.28 2.27 15.73
N ILE A 176 -22.59 1.54 16.61
CA ILE A 176 -23.16 0.41 17.38
C ILE A 176 -23.96 0.84 18.63
N VAL A 177 -23.90 2.11 19.02
CA VAL A 177 -24.74 2.70 20.09
C VAL A 177 -25.40 4.00 19.57
N PRO A 178 -26.42 3.92 18.69
CA PRO A 178 -27.06 5.10 18.09
C PRO A 178 -27.60 6.14 19.09
N GLU A 179 -27.92 5.72 20.32
CA GLU A 179 -28.35 6.60 21.41
C GLU A 179 -27.32 7.68 21.77
N LEU A 180 -26.03 7.46 21.44
CA LEU A 180 -24.94 8.38 21.73
C LEU A 180 -24.73 9.45 20.66
N ARG A 181 -25.30 9.32 19.44
CA ARG A 181 -25.13 10.28 18.31
C ARG A 181 -25.43 11.73 18.69
N HIS A 182 -26.35 11.93 19.62
CA HIS A 182 -26.77 13.24 20.14
C HIS A 182 -26.08 13.64 21.45
N LYS A 183 -25.58 12.69 22.25
CA LYS A 183 -25.11 12.91 23.64
C LYS A 183 -23.57 12.90 23.76
N ALA A 184 -22.89 12.15 22.90
CA ALA A 184 -21.46 11.91 22.94
C ALA A 184 -20.84 11.93 21.53
N SER A 185 -21.32 12.83 20.67
CA SER A 185 -20.81 13.08 19.32
C SER A 185 -19.28 13.24 19.29
N PRO A 186 -18.63 12.86 18.17
CA PRO A 186 -17.18 12.74 18.06
C PRO A 186 -16.48 14.07 18.26
N ARG A 187 -15.25 14.01 18.76
CA ARG A 187 -14.49 15.20 19.12
C ARG A 187 -13.46 15.58 18.06
N LEU A 188 -13.26 16.88 17.91
CA LEU A 188 -12.12 17.46 17.22
C LEU A 188 -11.33 18.24 18.27
N LEU A 189 -10.29 17.65 18.81
CA LEU A 189 -9.53 18.21 19.93
C LEU A 189 -8.46 19.17 19.42
N ARG A 190 -8.18 20.23 20.19
CA ARG A 190 -7.04 21.13 20.03
C ARG A 190 -6.30 21.26 21.36
N THR A 191 -4.98 21.15 21.32
CA THR A 191 -4.09 21.40 22.46
C THR A 191 -2.95 22.34 22.08
N TYR A 192 -2.55 23.21 23.02
CA TYR A 192 -1.39 24.10 22.88
C TYR A 192 -0.15 23.61 23.66
N ASP A 193 -0.30 22.61 24.53
CA ASP A 193 0.74 22.10 25.44
C ASP A 193 1.00 20.58 25.29
N GLY A 194 0.07 19.85 24.66
CA GLY A 194 0.09 18.39 24.56
C GLY A 194 -0.51 17.67 25.77
N LEU A 195 -1.19 18.39 26.66
CA LEU A 195 -1.71 17.90 27.95
C LEU A 195 -3.16 18.34 28.17
N THR A 196 -3.50 19.60 27.88
CA THR A 196 -4.85 20.16 27.98
C THR A 196 -5.52 20.21 26.61
N TYR A 197 -6.71 19.61 26.49
CA TYR A 197 -7.39 19.41 25.21
C TYR A 197 -8.78 20.06 25.22
N THR A 198 -8.98 21.09 24.40
CA THR A 198 -10.31 21.69 24.15
C THR A 198 -10.98 20.99 22.97
N ASN A 199 -12.27 20.67 23.08
CA ASN A 199 -13.04 20.13 21.95
C ASN A 199 -13.66 21.27 21.11
N LEU A 200 -13.45 21.21 19.79
CA LEU A 200 -14.00 22.13 18.80
C LEU A 200 -15.28 21.59 18.13
N ALA A 201 -15.58 20.29 18.21
CA ALA A 201 -16.73 19.68 17.54
C ALA A 201 -18.03 19.74 18.37
N HIS A 202 -19.16 19.79 17.69
CA HIS A 202 -20.51 19.59 18.24
C HIS A 202 -21.25 18.54 17.41
N SER A 203 -22.50 18.19 17.77
CA SER A 203 -23.32 17.29 16.95
C SER A 203 -23.86 18.04 15.72
N PHE A 204 -23.41 17.67 14.52
CA PHE A 204 -23.94 18.17 13.25
C PHE A 204 -24.20 17.01 12.27
N VAL A 205 -24.82 17.33 11.13
CA VAL A 205 -25.16 16.38 10.06
C VAL A 205 -24.29 16.58 8.84
N VAL A 206 -24.14 15.51 8.07
CA VAL A 206 -23.69 15.53 6.68
C VAL A 206 -24.92 15.61 5.78
N ASP A 207 -24.96 16.60 4.89
CA ASP A 207 -25.97 16.72 3.85
C ASP A 207 -25.74 15.57 2.84
N LYS A 208 -26.70 14.63 2.78
CA LYS A 208 -26.84 13.48 1.86
C LYS A 208 -25.57 13.01 1.13
N THR A 209 -24.85 11.99 1.63
CA THR A 209 -23.71 11.36 0.92
C THR A 209 -24.14 10.31 -0.11
N GLY A 210 -23.96 10.61 -1.40
CA GLY A 210 -24.26 9.69 -2.51
C GLY A 210 -25.74 9.31 -2.57
N SER A 211 -26.05 8.04 -2.24
CA SER A 211 -27.41 7.51 -2.07
C SER A 211 -27.92 7.57 -0.63
N LEU A 212 -27.04 7.70 0.37
CA LEU A 212 -27.40 7.74 1.78
C LEU A 212 -28.19 8.99 2.13
N ARG A 213 -29.12 8.88 3.08
CA ARG A 213 -29.83 10.04 3.66
C ARG A 213 -28.89 10.84 4.57
N ASP A 214 -29.33 12.02 5.03
CA ASP A 214 -28.57 12.84 5.96
C ASP A 214 -28.19 12.04 7.22
N GLN A 215 -26.89 12.02 7.54
CA GLN A 215 -26.32 11.22 8.63
C GLN A 215 -25.60 12.12 9.63
N ARG A 216 -25.54 11.73 10.90
CA ARG A 216 -24.69 12.41 11.89
C ARG A 216 -23.24 11.94 11.76
N VAL A 217 -22.31 12.86 11.94
CA VAL A 217 -20.87 12.56 11.94
C VAL A 217 -20.53 11.73 13.18
N MET A 218 -19.82 10.61 12.98
CA MET A 218 -19.33 9.71 14.04
C MET A 218 -17.80 9.71 14.20
N GLY A 219 -17.08 10.45 13.35
CA GLY A 219 -15.64 10.65 13.50
C GLY A 219 -15.07 11.63 12.49
N PHE A 220 -13.77 11.88 12.53
CA PHE A 220 -13.08 12.55 11.43
C PHE A 220 -11.85 11.75 11.00
N ARG A 221 -11.79 11.36 9.73
CA ARG A 221 -10.73 10.51 9.17
C ARG A 221 -9.41 11.24 8.95
N GLY A 222 -9.46 12.53 8.57
CA GLY A 222 -8.28 13.32 8.23
C GLY A 222 -8.48 14.82 8.43
N ILE A 223 -7.38 15.56 8.57
CA ILE A 223 -7.34 17.02 8.78
C ILE A 223 -6.26 17.60 7.85
N THR A 224 -6.59 18.61 7.05
CA THR A 224 -5.61 19.34 6.22
C THR A 224 -5.80 20.85 6.30
N TRP A 225 -4.78 21.60 5.86
CA TRP A 225 -4.74 23.06 5.92
C TRP A 225 -4.48 23.67 4.53
N TRP A 226 -5.53 24.20 3.92
CA TRP A 226 -5.47 24.77 2.58
C TRP A 226 -5.78 26.27 2.62
N ARG A 227 -4.88 27.08 2.02
CA ARG A 227 -4.98 28.55 1.95
C ARG A 227 -5.33 29.22 3.29
N GLY A 228 -4.66 28.77 4.36
CA GLY A 228 -4.82 29.28 5.73
C GLY A 228 -6.03 28.73 6.51
N ARG A 229 -6.83 27.87 5.90
CA ARG A 229 -8.14 27.42 6.45
C ARG A 229 -8.10 25.92 6.76
N MET A 230 -8.79 25.52 7.82
CA MET A 230 -8.81 24.15 8.31
C MET A 230 -9.92 23.36 7.61
N TYR A 231 -9.57 22.21 7.07
CA TYR A 231 -10.52 21.27 6.48
C TYR A 231 -10.42 19.93 7.20
N ALA A 232 -11.57 19.33 7.50
CA ALA A 232 -11.68 18.03 8.15
C ALA A 232 -12.60 17.13 7.33
N LEU A 233 -12.16 15.90 7.09
CA LEU A 233 -13.00 14.86 6.53
C LEU A 233 -13.87 14.29 7.65
N ALA A 234 -15.16 14.61 7.64
CA ALA A 234 -16.13 14.18 8.63
C ALA A 234 -16.81 12.89 8.15
N SER A 235 -16.68 11.83 8.94
CA SER A 235 -17.08 10.47 8.57
C SER A 235 -18.40 10.05 9.20
N THR A 236 -19.21 9.26 8.48
CA THR A 236 -20.54 8.81 8.95
C THR A 236 -20.65 7.29 9.19
N ALA A 237 -19.64 6.51 8.79
CA ALA A 237 -19.47 5.08 9.10
C ALA A 237 -18.01 4.77 9.52
N TYR A 238 -17.77 3.60 10.15
CA TYR A 238 -16.45 3.19 10.63
C TYR A 238 -15.37 3.15 9.54
N ALA A 239 -15.74 2.76 8.31
CA ALA A 239 -14.90 2.83 7.10
C ALA A 239 -14.18 4.18 6.95
N GLY A 240 -14.85 5.24 7.39
CA GLY A 240 -14.31 6.58 7.50
C GLY A 240 -14.57 7.45 6.27
N ASP A 241 -15.39 6.99 5.33
CA ASP A 241 -15.93 7.86 4.30
C ASP A 241 -16.98 8.83 4.86
N GLY A 242 -17.31 9.84 4.07
CA GLY A 242 -18.29 10.85 4.40
C GLY A 242 -18.10 12.09 3.54
N ALA A 243 -18.04 13.27 4.16
CA ALA A 243 -17.94 14.53 3.46
C ALA A 243 -16.84 15.45 4.00
N LEU A 244 -16.33 16.30 3.10
CA LEU A 244 -15.35 17.32 3.44
C LEU A 244 -16.05 18.54 4.06
N PHE A 245 -15.61 18.93 5.25
CA PHE A 245 -16.05 20.16 5.92
C PHE A 245 -14.91 21.15 6.08
N GLU A 246 -15.24 22.44 5.95
CA GLU A 246 -14.42 23.51 6.50
C GLU A 246 -14.76 23.70 7.99
N VAL A 247 -13.73 23.78 8.83
CA VAL A 247 -13.87 24.11 10.25
C VAL A 247 -13.71 25.61 10.42
N LEU A 248 -14.78 26.28 10.85
CA LEU A 248 -14.82 27.74 11.04
C LEU A 248 -14.28 28.10 12.42
N ASP A 249 -13.46 29.15 12.47
CA ASP A 249 -12.83 29.70 13.68
C ASP A 249 -12.09 28.66 14.57
N PRO A 250 -11.23 27.78 14.01
CA PRO A 250 -10.56 26.71 14.76
C PRO A 250 -9.56 27.23 15.82
N TRP A 251 -9.26 28.53 15.80
CA TRP A 251 -8.37 29.23 16.74
C TRP A 251 -9.10 29.85 17.93
N ARG A 252 -10.44 29.81 17.97
CA ARG A 252 -11.26 30.45 19.02
C ARG A 252 -10.86 30.04 20.44
N THR A 253 -10.87 31.00 21.35
CA THR A 253 -10.41 30.85 22.76
C THR A 253 -11.56 30.75 23.76
N ASP A 254 -12.79 31.08 23.39
CA ASP A 254 -13.97 31.09 24.28
C ASP A 254 -14.55 29.69 24.61
N HIS A 255 -13.77 28.62 24.35
CA HIS A 255 -14.10 27.19 24.54
C HIS A 255 -15.41 26.68 23.91
N LYS A 256 -16.14 27.50 23.15
CA LYS A 256 -17.33 27.07 22.41
C LYS A 256 -16.94 26.27 21.16
N PRO A 257 -17.79 25.35 20.67
CA PRO A 257 -17.54 24.63 19.43
C PRO A 257 -17.34 25.57 18.21
N SER A 258 -16.50 25.13 17.28
CA SER A 258 -16.41 25.67 15.93
C SER A 258 -17.69 25.35 15.14
N ARG A 259 -18.04 26.20 14.17
CA ARG A 259 -19.06 25.89 13.17
C ARG A 259 -18.43 25.05 12.05
N PHE A 260 -19.20 24.15 11.46
CA PHE A 260 -18.75 23.29 10.36
C PHE A 260 -19.57 23.63 9.12
N ARG A 261 -18.93 23.68 7.94
CA ARG A 261 -19.60 23.95 6.66
C ARG A 261 -19.20 22.92 5.62
N GLN A 262 -20.17 22.20 5.05
CA GLN A 262 -19.91 21.20 4.01
C GLN A 262 -19.36 21.87 2.73
N VAL A 263 -18.32 21.25 2.18
CA VAL A 263 -17.51 21.73 1.05
C VAL A 263 -17.64 20.79 -0.15
N SER A 264 -17.55 19.47 0.08
CA SER A 264 -17.78 18.47 -0.96
C SER A 264 -19.22 18.48 -1.46
N ALA A 265 -19.43 18.11 -2.72
CA ALA A 265 -20.77 17.93 -3.26
C ALA A 265 -21.47 16.72 -2.59
N PRO A 266 -22.79 16.76 -2.38
CA PRO A 266 -23.53 15.66 -1.73
C PRO A 266 -23.28 14.29 -2.35
N TRP A 267 -23.12 14.18 -3.68
CA TRP A 267 -22.89 12.89 -4.34
C TRP A 267 -21.51 12.24 -4.07
N MET A 268 -20.59 12.90 -3.35
CA MET A 268 -19.26 12.37 -3.03
C MET A 268 -19.24 11.53 -1.75
N HIS A 269 -18.66 10.33 -1.81
CA HIS A 269 -18.18 9.59 -0.64
C HIS A 269 -16.68 9.87 -0.48
N VAL A 270 -16.32 10.93 0.24
CA VAL A 270 -14.92 11.35 0.40
C VAL A 270 -14.20 10.42 1.34
N PHE A 271 -13.03 9.89 0.93
CA PHE A 271 -12.17 9.06 1.76
C PHE A 271 -10.84 9.75 2.14
N GLU A 272 -10.28 10.61 1.28
CA GLU A 272 -8.95 11.20 1.52
C GLU A 272 -8.82 12.58 0.85
N ILE A 273 -7.93 13.44 1.37
CA ILE A 273 -7.77 14.83 0.91
C ILE A 273 -6.30 15.26 0.95
N GLU A 274 -5.83 15.97 -0.09
CA GLU A 274 -4.44 16.44 -0.17
C GLU A 274 -4.31 17.78 -0.93
N VAL A 275 -3.32 18.59 -0.57
CA VAL A 275 -3.02 19.89 -1.20
C VAL A 275 -1.87 19.75 -2.19
N TYR A 276 -2.17 19.90 -3.48
CA TYR A 276 -1.18 19.82 -4.56
C TYR A 276 -1.31 21.02 -5.52
N ARG A 277 -0.15 21.61 -5.88
CA ARG A 277 0.04 22.88 -6.63
C ARG A 277 -1.03 23.96 -6.37
N GLY A 278 -1.35 24.20 -5.10
CA GLY A 278 -2.28 25.25 -4.67
C GLY A 278 -3.78 24.94 -4.86
N GLY A 279 -4.14 23.79 -5.42
CA GLY A 279 -5.48 23.20 -5.36
C GLY A 279 -5.66 22.29 -4.14
N LEU A 280 -6.90 21.97 -3.83
CA LEU A 280 -7.27 20.91 -2.88
C LEU A 280 -7.86 19.75 -3.70
N TYR A 281 -7.24 18.58 -3.57
CA TYR A 281 -7.66 17.34 -4.21
C TYR A 281 -8.43 16.47 -3.20
N ILE A 282 -9.40 15.73 -3.72
CA ILE A 282 -10.35 14.91 -2.98
C ILE A 282 -10.41 13.54 -3.62
N GLY A 283 -10.02 12.50 -2.87
CA GLY A 283 -10.25 11.11 -3.22
C GLY A 283 -11.64 10.66 -2.76
N SER A 284 -12.45 10.14 -3.69
CA SER A 284 -13.82 9.69 -3.45
C SER A 284 -14.00 8.23 -3.89
N GLY A 285 -14.91 7.51 -3.24
CA GLY A 285 -15.31 6.15 -3.61
C GLY A 285 -16.68 6.03 -4.27
N SER A 286 -16.98 4.84 -4.79
CA SER A 286 -18.30 4.40 -5.24
C SER A 286 -18.30 2.87 -5.45
N ALA A 287 -19.23 2.14 -4.83
CA ALA A 287 -19.42 0.71 -5.10
C ALA A 287 -19.83 0.40 -6.56
N LYS A 288 -20.40 1.37 -7.29
CA LYS A 288 -20.95 1.15 -8.66
C LYS A 288 -20.05 1.65 -9.78
N LYS A 289 -19.27 2.71 -9.53
CA LYS A 289 -18.33 3.30 -10.51
C LYS A 289 -16.86 3.06 -10.17
N GLY A 290 -16.55 2.70 -8.93
CA GLY A 290 -15.19 2.74 -8.40
C GLY A 290 -14.76 4.14 -7.96
N TYR A 291 -13.48 4.26 -7.63
CA TYR A 291 -12.87 5.48 -7.11
C TYR A 291 -12.82 6.60 -8.14
N SER A 292 -12.66 7.82 -7.62
CA SER A 292 -12.48 9.03 -8.42
C SER A 292 -11.66 10.07 -7.66
N VAL A 293 -10.98 10.95 -8.40
CA VAL A 293 -10.18 12.05 -7.85
C VAL A 293 -10.67 13.36 -8.44
N TRP A 294 -10.92 14.33 -7.56
CA TRP A 294 -11.52 15.62 -7.89
C TRP A 294 -10.66 16.77 -7.37
N LYS A 295 -10.56 17.86 -8.13
CA LYS A 295 -9.74 19.04 -7.79
C LYS A 295 -10.62 20.27 -7.62
N THR A 296 -10.40 21.05 -6.55
CA THR A 296 -10.95 22.41 -6.44
C THR A 296 -9.87 23.47 -6.21
N THR A 297 -10.12 24.65 -6.77
CA THR A 297 -9.31 25.85 -6.59
C THR A 297 -10.11 27.01 -5.98
N ARG A 298 -11.38 26.78 -5.64
CA ARG A 298 -12.28 27.76 -4.99
C ARG A 298 -12.34 27.56 -3.48
N THR A 299 -12.23 28.64 -2.72
CA THR A 299 -12.38 28.66 -1.25
C THR A 299 -13.79 29.06 -0.79
N SER A 300 -14.60 29.66 -1.68
CA SER A 300 -15.98 30.11 -1.44
C SER A 300 -17.01 29.22 -2.15
N LYS A 301 -18.26 29.23 -1.66
CA LYS A 301 -19.40 28.67 -2.40
C LYS A 301 -19.75 29.57 -3.60
N PRO A 302 -20.22 29.02 -4.74
CA PRO A 302 -20.31 27.59 -5.05
C PRO A 302 -18.93 26.99 -5.34
N PHE A 303 -18.60 25.90 -4.60
CA PHE A 303 -17.42 25.11 -4.85
C PHE A 303 -17.56 24.40 -6.20
N HIS A 304 -16.47 24.37 -6.97
CA HIS A 304 -16.41 23.70 -8.26
C HIS A 304 -15.37 22.58 -8.18
N PHE A 305 -15.74 21.38 -8.60
CA PHE A 305 -14.87 20.19 -8.58
C PHE A 305 -14.61 19.72 -10.01
N LYS A 306 -13.38 19.94 -10.50
CA LYS A 306 -12.92 19.37 -11.78
C LYS A 306 -12.68 17.87 -11.57
N PRO A 307 -13.27 16.96 -12.36
CA PRO A 307 -12.86 15.56 -12.39
C PRO A 307 -11.42 15.45 -12.92
N ILE A 308 -10.62 14.58 -12.29
CA ILE A 308 -9.25 14.27 -12.70
C ILE A 308 -9.14 12.78 -13.05
N VAL A 309 -9.76 11.94 -12.23
CA VAL A 309 -9.88 10.50 -12.42
C VAL A 309 -11.33 10.12 -12.11
N THR A 310 -11.95 9.32 -12.97
CA THR A 310 -13.30 8.79 -12.76
C THR A 310 -13.34 7.29 -13.03
N ASP A 311 -14.48 6.67 -12.70
CA ASP A 311 -14.83 5.31 -13.10
C ASP A 311 -13.75 4.26 -12.77
N GLY A 312 -13.19 4.38 -11.55
CA GLY A 312 -12.16 3.50 -11.01
C GLY A 312 -10.84 3.54 -11.81
N ALA A 313 -10.53 4.65 -12.49
CA ALA A 313 -9.40 4.75 -13.41
C ALA A 313 -9.42 3.70 -14.54
N GLY A 314 -10.62 3.26 -14.97
CA GLY A 314 -10.80 2.15 -15.93
C GLY A 314 -10.86 0.76 -15.29
N ARG A 315 -10.77 0.65 -13.96
CA ARG A 315 -11.06 -0.58 -13.19
C ARG A 315 -12.55 -0.69 -12.79
N GLY A 316 -13.31 0.40 -12.92
CA GLY A 316 -14.73 0.44 -12.54
C GLY A 316 -14.96 0.04 -11.08
N PRO A 317 -16.06 -0.67 -10.75
CA PRO A 317 -16.39 -1.06 -9.38
C PRO A 317 -15.35 -1.99 -8.73
N LYS A 318 -14.38 -2.56 -9.47
CA LYS A 318 -13.31 -3.38 -8.90
C LYS A 318 -12.29 -2.59 -8.07
N MET A 319 -12.21 -1.26 -8.20
CA MET A 319 -11.42 -0.40 -7.30
C MET A 319 -12.36 0.62 -6.66
N THR A 320 -12.82 0.40 -5.44
CA THR A 320 -14.02 1.04 -4.87
C THR A 320 -13.78 2.41 -4.23
N GLY A 321 -12.58 2.71 -3.74
CA GLY A 321 -12.28 3.98 -3.07
C GLY A 321 -10.80 4.35 -3.07
N VAL A 322 -10.50 5.62 -2.78
CA VAL A 322 -9.14 6.12 -2.49
C VAL A 322 -8.81 5.88 -1.02
N ILE A 323 -7.56 5.55 -0.68
CA ILE A 323 -7.17 5.22 0.70
C ILE A 323 -6.05 6.11 1.26
N ALA A 324 -5.06 6.45 0.45
CA ALA A 324 -3.99 7.37 0.81
C ALA A 324 -3.68 8.30 -0.36
N MET A 325 -3.27 9.52 -0.05
CA MET A 325 -2.79 10.51 -1.01
C MET A 325 -1.55 11.18 -0.41
N HIS A 326 -0.54 11.48 -1.23
CA HIS A 326 0.67 12.21 -0.79
C HIS A 326 1.36 12.88 -1.98
N VAL A 327 2.03 14.01 -1.76
CA VAL A 327 2.79 14.73 -2.80
C VAL A 327 4.27 14.37 -2.75
N PHE A 328 4.85 13.96 -3.87
CA PHE A 328 6.29 13.66 -3.99
C PHE A 328 6.81 13.99 -5.40
N LYS A 329 8.02 14.55 -5.50
CA LYS A 329 8.68 14.94 -6.77
C LYS A 329 7.72 15.53 -7.82
N ASP A 330 7.01 16.58 -7.40
CA ASP A 330 6.04 17.34 -8.20
C ASP A 330 4.89 16.52 -8.81
N HIS A 331 4.54 15.39 -8.19
CA HIS A 331 3.38 14.56 -8.51
C HIS A 331 2.53 14.29 -7.26
N LEU A 332 1.24 14.06 -7.44
CA LEU A 332 0.31 13.61 -6.41
C LEU A 332 0.06 12.10 -6.58
N TYR A 333 0.55 11.30 -5.64
CA TYR A 333 0.33 9.85 -5.60
C TYR A 333 -0.99 9.54 -4.91
N VAL A 334 -1.72 8.55 -5.42
CA VAL A 334 -3.06 8.17 -4.94
C VAL A 334 -3.16 6.64 -4.93
N SER A 335 -3.49 6.05 -3.78
CA SER A 335 -3.76 4.61 -3.67
C SER A 335 -5.26 4.30 -3.68
N ALA A 336 -5.62 3.16 -4.27
CA ALA A 336 -7.00 2.65 -4.32
C ALA A 336 -7.08 1.16 -3.93
N VAL A 337 -8.29 0.67 -3.63
CA VAL A 337 -8.57 -0.60 -2.93
C VAL A 337 -9.71 -1.39 -3.58
N SER A 338 -9.64 -2.73 -3.61
CA SER A 338 -10.78 -3.62 -3.97
C SER A 338 -11.43 -4.34 -2.78
N TRP A 339 -11.05 -4.06 -1.53
CA TRP A 339 -11.61 -4.67 -0.31
C TRP A 339 -13.15 -4.60 -0.21
N TYR A 340 -13.75 -3.59 -0.83
CA TYR A 340 -15.21 -3.42 -0.88
C TYR A 340 -15.86 -3.94 -2.19
N ALA A 341 -15.14 -4.73 -2.99
CA ALA A 341 -15.66 -5.46 -4.15
C ALA A 341 -16.00 -6.91 -3.77
N THR A 342 -16.92 -7.53 -4.50
CA THR A 342 -17.64 -8.73 -4.03
C THR A 342 -17.10 -10.07 -4.57
N ASP A 343 -16.44 -10.04 -5.73
CA ASP A 343 -16.25 -11.24 -6.57
C ASP A 343 -14.77 -11.61 -6.84
N ASP A 344 -13.81 -10.82 -6.36
CA ASP A 344 -12.35 -11.02 -6.55
C ASP A 344 -11.61 -11.00 -5.20
N ILE A 345 -10.39 -11.53 -5.17
CA ILE A 345 -9.45 -11.34 -4.05
C ILE A 345 -9.16 -9.84 -3.85
N PRO A 346 -9.23 -9.31 -2.61
CA PRO A 346 -8.85 -7.93 -2.31
C PRO A 346 -7.39 -7.59 -2.63
N THR A 347 -7.20 -6.48 -3.34
CA THR A 347 -5.90 -5.99 -3.83
C THR A 347 -5.88 -4.45 -3.92
N THR A 348 -4.72 -3.86 -4.18
CA THR A 348 -4.50 -2.40 -4.20
C THR A 348 -3.75 -1.95 -5.45
N GLU A 349 -3.99 -0.72 -5.89
CA GLU A 349 -3.21 -0.08 -6.95
C GLU A 349 -2.76 1.32 -6.54
N MET A 350 -1.77 1.85 -7.25
CA MET A 350 -1.33 3.24 -7.11
C MET A 350 -1.26 3.93 -8.47
N ILE A 351 -1.83 5.13 -8.55
CA ILE A 351 -1.65 6.06 -9.67
C ILE A 351 -0.89 7.29 -9.21
N ARG A 352 -0.37 8.07 -10.15
CA ARG A 352 0.15 9.42 -9.91
C ARG A 352 -0.45 10.41 -10.88
N ILE A 353 -0.74 11.60 -10.38
CA ILE A 353 -1.33 12.74 -11.09
C ILE A 353 -0.26 13.83 -11.19
N ASP A 354 -0.11 14.41 -12.38
CA ASP A 354 0.84 15.48 -12.67
C ASP A 354 0.21 16.88 -12.55
N HIS A 355 1.00 17.90 -12.87
CA HIS A 355 0.61 19.30 -12.77
C HIS A 355 -0.43 19.78 -13.79
N ARG A 356 -0.62 19.04 -14.89
CA ARG A 356 -1.61 19.29 -15.95
C ARG A 356 -2.95 18.63 -15.63
N ASP A 357 -2.98 17.83 -14.57
CA ASP A 357 -4.00 16.85 -14.22
C ASP A 357 -4.03 15.63 -15.15
N ASP A 358 -2.93 15.36 -15.87
CA ASP A 358 -2.70 14.07 -16.53
C ASP A 358 -2.31 13.03 -15.47
N TRP A 359 -2.57 11.74 -15.74
CA TRP A 359 -2.29 10.68 -14.77
C TRP A 359 -1.76 9.39 -15.40
N GLN A 360 -0.88 8.73 -14.65
CA GLN A 360 -0.21 7.48 -15.00
C GLN A 360 -0.49 6.43 -13.91
N VAL A 361 -0.54 5.15 -14.30
CA VAL A 361 -0.52 4.03 -13.33
C VAL A 361 0.93 3.87 -12.85
N VAL A 362 1.12 3.84 -11.53
CA VAL A 362 2.43 3.56 -10.92
C VAL A 362 2.56 2.05 -10.69
N VAL A 363 1.57 1.45 -10.04
CA VAL A 363 1.50 0.02 -9.67
C VAL A 363 0.08 -0.46 -9.96
N GLY A 364 -0.10 -1.57 -10.68
CA GLY A 364 -1.42 -2.15 -10.97
C GLY A 364 -1.67 -2.58 -12.43
N ARG A 365 -2.63 -3.49 -12.65
CA ARG A 365 -2.93 -4.14 -13.95
C ARG A 365 -3.10 -3.14 -15.13
N PRO A 366 -2.50 -3.38 -16.31
CA PRO A 366 -2.74 -2.55 -17.50
C PRO A 366 -4.21 -2.49 -17.92
N ARG A 367 -4.65 -1.35 -18.47
CA ARG A 367 -6.07 -1.05 -18.76
C ARG A 367 -6.24 -0.01 -19.86
N VAL A 368 -7.45 0.13 -20.40
CA VAL A 368 -7.91 1.34 -21.11
C VAL A 368 -8.82 2.12 -20.17
N ALA A 369 -8.64 3.43 -20.05
CA ALA A 369 -9.52 4.27 -19.23
C ALA A 369 -10.63 4.94 -20.06
N ALA A 370 -11.51 5.71 -19.42
CA ALA A 370 -12.65 6.37 -20.05
C ALA A 370 -12.28 7.41 -21.15
N ASP A 371 -11.01 7.81 -21.23
CA ASP A 371 -10.44 8.66 -22.29
C ASP A 371 -9.93 7.86 -23.51
N GLY A 372 -10.07 6.53 -23.52
CA GLY A 372 -9.56 5.65 -24.57
C GLY A 372 -8.05 5.42 -24.54
N ILE A 373 -7.31 6.02 -23.59
CA ILE A 373 -5.85 5.88 -23.51
C ILE A 373 -5.50 4.61 -22.72
N TYR A 374 -4.75 3.72 -23.38
CA TYR A 374 -4.16 2.54 -22.75
C TYR A 374 -3.03 2.93 -21.79
N ARG A 375 -3.13 2.48 -20.53
CA ARG A 375 -2.18 2.75 -19.45
C ARG A 375 -1.69 1.46 -18.82
N TYR A 376 -0.40 1.44 -18.50
CA TYR A 376 0.34 0.33 -17.89
C TYR A 376 1.09 0.85 -16.66
N PRO A 377 1.43 -0.01 -15.68
CA PRO A 377 2.16 0.41 -14.49
C PRO A 377 3.60 0.78 -14.87
N ILE A 378 3.97 2.05 -14.73
CA ILE A 378 5.31 2.52 -15.13
C ILE A 378 6.43 1.85 -14.32
N SER A 379 6.15 1.39 -13.09
CA SER A 379 7.10 0.60 -12.29
C SER A 379 7.43 -0.78 -12.86
N GLY A 380 6.56 -1.32 -13.73
CA GLY A 380 6.65 -2.72 -14.14
C GLY A 380 6.09 -3.71 -13.11
N LEU A 381 5.32 -3.24 -12.11
CA LEU A 381 4.67 -4.06 -11.08
C LEU A 381 3.13 -3.99 -11.14
N MET A 382 2.49 -5.13 -10.95
CA MET A 382 1.03 -5.36 -10.95
C MET A 382 0.38 -4.94 -9.62
N ASP A 383 -0.90 -5.26 -9.42
CA ASP A 383 -1.63 -4.91 -8.20
C ASP A 383 -0.89 -5.48 -6.96
N GLY A 384 -0.93 -4.76 -5.83
CA GLY A 384 -0.28 -5.21 -4.61
C GLY A 384 1.26 -5.29 -4.65
N PHE A 385 1.93 -4.66 -5.63
CA PHE A 385 3.38 -4.83 -5.86
C PHE A 385 3.77 -6.31 -6.04
N GLU A 386 2.94 -7.07 -6.76
CA GLU A 386 2.99 -8.55 -6.90
C GLU A 386 2.58 -9.36 -5.65
N ASN A 387 2.38 -8.74 -4.47
CA ASN A 387 1.82 -9.43 -3.29
C ASN A 387 0.27 -9.40 -3.32
N VAL A 388 -0.32 -10.59 -3.49
CA VAL A 388 -1.77 -10.82 -3.49
C VAL A 388 -2.46 -10.54 -2.15
N PHE A 389 -1.72 -10.55 -1.03
CA PHE A 389 -2.24 -10.26 0.30
C PHE A 389 -2.40 -8.76 0.59
N MET A 390 -2.06 -7.87 -0.35
CA MET A 390 -2.05 -6.42 -0.12
C MET A 390 -3.27 -5.68 -0.75
N PRO A 391 -4.34 -5.41 0.02
CA PRO A 391 -5.55 -4.72 -0.42
C PRO A 391 -5.53 -3.22 -0.18
N HIS A 392 -4.61 -2.72 0.64
CA HIS A 392 -4.47 -1.30 0.92
C HIS A 392 -3.01 -0.89 0.91
N ILE A 393 -2.70 0.22 0.24
CA ILE A 393 -1.60 1.11 0.66
C ILE A 393 -2.21 2.11 1.62
N TRP A 394 -2.21 1.77 2.92
CA TRP A 394 -2.89 2.52 3.98
C TRP A 394 -2.27 3.89 4.25
N ARG A 395 -0.95 4.04 4.07
CA ARG A 395 -0.26 5.34 4.18
C ARG A 395 0.82 5.48 3.13
N ILE A 396 0.99 6.71 2.67
CA ILE A 396 2.12 7.16 1.85
C ILE A 396 2.74 8.34 2.60
N SER A 397 4.07 8.46 2.60
CA SER A 397 4.79 9.58 3.21
C SER A 397 6.21 9.67 2.64
N ASP A 398 6.83 10.84 2.61
CA ASP A 398 8.21 11.01 2.13
C ASP A 398 9.17 11.46 3.24
N GLN A 399 10.43 11.07 3.11
CA GLN A 399 11.55 11.60 3.90
C GLN A 399 12.86 11.45 3.13
N ASN A 400 13.78 12.41 3.30
CA ASN A 400 15.14 12.37 2.75
C ASN A 400 15.22 12.15 1.21
N GLY A 401 14.17 12.49 0.46
CA GLY A 401 14.10 12.28 -0.99
C GLY A 401 13.62 10.89 -1.42
N ALA A 402 13.20 10.04 -0.47
CA ALA A 402 12.53 8.77 -0.69
C ALA A 402 11.02 8.90 -0.43
N LEU A 403 10.19 8.21 -1.23
CA LEU A 403 8.76 8.03 -0.99
C LEU A 403 8.52 6.62 -0.43
N TYR A 404 7.82 6.54 0.70
CA TYR A 404 7.47 5.30 1.39
C TYR A 404 5.96 5.03 1.27
N ALA A 405 5.61 3.77 1.05
CA ALA A 405 4.25 3.24 0.94
C ALA A 405 4.08 2.09 1.93
N GLY A 406 3.33 2.32 3.02
CA GLY A 406 3.04 1.36 4.07
C GLY A 406 1.64 0.75 3.90
N THR A 407 1.53 -0.56 4.05
CA THR A 407 0.41 -1.34 3.51
C THR A 407 -0.54 -1.86 4.60
N LEU A 408 -1.65 -2.48 4.21
CA LEU A 408 -2.24 -3.62 4.93
C LEU A 408 -1.80 -4.88 4.21
N ASP A 409 -1.56 -5.94 4.96
CA ASP A 409 -1.44 -7.30 4.47
C ASP A 409 -2.51 -8.18 5.17
N TRP A 410 -3.28 -8.99 4.42
CA TRP A 410 -4.34 -9.84 4.99
C TRP A 410 -3.89 -11.26 5.36
N SER A 411 -2.63 -11.64 5.10
CA SER A 411 -2.10 -12.98 5.41
C SER A 411 -2.21 -13.38 6.88
N TYR A 412 -2.34 -12.43 7.82
CA TYR A 412 -2.61 -12.67 9.24
C TYR A 412 -3.93 -13.44 9.50
N LEU A 413 -4.83 -13.54 8.52
CA LEU A 413 -6.02 -14.39 8.57
C LEU A 413 -5.70 -15.89 8.43
N LEU A 414 -4.59 -16.23 7.77
CA LEU A 414 -4.14 -17.61 7.56
C LEU A 414 -3.58 -18.23 8.86
N GLN A 415 -3.49 -17.46 9.94
CA GLN A 415 -3.15 -17.97 11.27
C GLN A 415 -4.17 -19.00 11.79
N ASP A 416 -5.45 -18.87 11.41
CA ASP A 416 -6.46 -19.87 11.75
C ASP A 416 -6.24 -21.22 11.04
N SER A 417 -5.61 -21.25 9.85
CA SER A 417 -5.37 -22.50 9.10
C SER A 417 -4.37 -23.42 9.79
N LYS A 418 -3.57 -22.90 10.74
CA LYS A 418 -2.72 -23.71 11.63
C LYS A 418 -3.53 -24.65 12.54
N ASN A 419 -4.84 -24.43 12.68
CA ASN A 419 -5.77 -25.22 13.52
C ASN A 419 -6.85 -25.98 12.73
N TRP A 420 -6.80 -25.98 11.39
CA TRP A 420 -7.76 -26.74 10.58
C TRP A 420 -7.51 -28.26 10.72
N PRO A 421 -8.56 -29.10 10.74
CA PRO A 421 -8.38 -30.54 10.82
C PRO A 421 -7.67 -31.06 9.55
N PRO A 422 -6.80 -32.08 9.65
CA PRO A 422 -6.40 -32.85 8.48
C PRO A 422 -7.66 -33.49 7.87
N ASP A 423 -7.80 -33.35 6.57
CA ASP A 423 -8.87 -33.95 5.76
C ASP A 423 -8.38 -35.31 5.25
N ASP A 424 -9.24 -36.33 5.24
CA ASP A 424 -8.90 -37.76 5.06
C ASP A 424 -8.32 -38.14 3.67
N LYS A 425 -7.88 -37.16 2.89
CA LYS A 425 -7.34 -37.31 1.53
C LYS A 425 -5.81 -37.22 1.58
N PRO A 426 -5.09 -38.16 0.93
CA PRO A 426 -3.63 -38.12 0.89
C PRO A 426 -3.13 -36.78 0.31
N ASN A 427 -2.14 -36.21 1.00
CA ASN A 427 -1.46 -34.92 0.76
C ASN A 427 -2.06 -33.67 1.45
N ASN A 428 -3.18 -33.72 2.18
CA ASN A 428 -3.70 -32.51 2.87
C ASN A 428 -3.08 -32.26 4.26
N ASP A 429 -2.59 -33.29 4.96
CA ASP A 429 -1.93 -33.19 6.28
C ASP A 429 -0.72 -32.24 6.30
N GLN A 430 -0.11 -32.02 5.13
CA GLN A 430 1.05 -31.14 4.95
C GLN A 430 0.65 -29.66 4.79
N PHE A 431 -0.62 -29.34 4.54
CA PHE A 431 -1.04 -28.04 4.02
C PHE A 431 -0.76 -26.90 5.01
N SER A 432 -1.08 -27.06 6.30
CA SER A 432 -0.83 -26.01 7.32
C SER A 432 0.66 -25.74 7.57
N GLY A 433 1.48 -26.80 7.61
CA GLY A 433 2.93 -26.70 7.79
C GLY A 433 3.66 -26.16 6.55
N LEU A 434 3.31 -26.64 5.37
CA LEU A 434 3.86 -26.19 4.09
C LEU A 434 3.46 -24.74 3.80
N LEU A 435 2.19 -24.38 4.00
CA LEU A 435 1.71 -23.01 3.86
C LEU A 435 2.47 -22.07 4.80
N SER A 436 2.69 -22.45 6.06
CA SER A 436 3.50 -21.67 7.00
C SER A 436 4.95 -21.47 6.53
N GLN A 437 5.55 -22.44 5.81
CA GLN A 437 6.90 -22.31 5.25
C GLN A 437 6.96 -21.47 3.96
N VAL A 438 5.96 -21.60 3.09
CA VAL A 438 5.90 -20.85 1.81
C VAL A 438 5.53 -19.38 2.06
N LEU A 439 4.70 -19.09 3.06
CA LEU A 439 4.27 -17.72 3.40
C LEU A 439 5.27 -16.94 4.25
N ALA A 440 6.27 -17.56 4.89
CA ALA A 440 7.10 -16.88 5.91
C ALA A 440 7.83 -15.59 5.43
N GLY A 441 8.02 -15.42 4.11
CA GLY A 441 8.55 -14.20 3.49
C GLY A 441 7.51 -13.14 3.09
N GLU A 442 6.25 -13.38 3.41
CA GLU A 442 5.04 -12.63 3.03
C GLU A 442 4.12 -12.35 4.26
N LEU A 443 4.51 -12.75 5.47
CA LEU A 443 3.69 -12.58 6.68
C LEU A 443 3.97 -11.24 7.38
N GLY A 444 2.90 -10.49 7.62
CA GLY A 444 2.97 -9.13 8.17
C GLY A 444 3.08 -8.07 7.07
N PHE A 445 3.21 -6.80 7.45
CA PHE A 445 3.16 -5.70 6.47
C PHE A 445 4.43 -5.53 5.64
N ASP A 446 4.24 -5.00 4.43
CA ASP A 446 5.28 -4.45 3.57
C ASP A 446 5.48 -2.95 3.83
N VAL A 447 6.70 -2.47 3.62
CA VAL A 447 6.97 -1.04 3.35
C VAL A 447 7.73 -0.95 2.04
N TRP A 448 7.07 -0.43 1.01
CA TRP A 448 7.66 -0.18 -0.30
C TRP A 448 8.26 1.21 -0.38
N THR A 449 9.38 1.35 -1.07
CA THR A 449 10.17 2.59 -1.16
C THR A 449 10.54 2.88 -2.61
N THR A 450 10.53 4.14 -3.01
CA THR A 450 11.06 4.60 -4.30
C THR A 450 11.83 5.91 -4.17
N CYS A 451 12.89 6.06 -4.97
CA CYS A 451 13.66 7.30 -5.05
C CYS A 451 13.17 8.26 -6.14
N ASP A 452 12.36 7.82 -7.11
CA ASP A 452 11.94 8.64 -8.25
C ASP A 452 10.43 8.57 -8.57
N GLY A 453 9.68 7.68 -7.91
CA GLY A 453 8.25 7.48 -8.17
C GLY A 453 7.95 6.41 -9.22
N ILE A 454 8.95 5.69 -9.70
CA ILE A 454 8.87 4.67 -10.76
C ILE A 454 9.54 3.38 -10.27
N ASP A 455 10.78 3.47 -9.80
CA ASP A 455 11.59 2.35 -9.32
C ASP A 455 11.24 2.02 -7.87
N TRP A 456 10.46 0.96 -7.63
CA TRP A 456 10.04 0.54 -6.28
C TRP A 456 10.79 -0.70 -5.78
N PHE A 457 11.21 -0.66 -4.52
CA PHE A 457 11.86 -1.77 -3.80
C PHE A 457 11.31 -1.87 -2.36
N PRO A 458 11.29 -3.07 -1.75
CA PRO A 458 10.90 -3.22 -0.35
C PRO A 458 11.99 -2.70 0.59
N ALA A 459 11.59 -1.97 1.64
CA ALA A 459 12.37 -1.75 2.86
C ALA A 459 12.10 -2.86 3.91
N THR A 460 10.89 -3.44 3.89
CA THR A 460 10.57 -4.72 4.52
C THR A 460 9.42 -5.40 3.79
N ARG A 461 9.31 -6.72 3.95
CA ARG A 461 8.17 -7.57 3.53
C ARG A 461 7.64 -8.46 4.66
N THR A 462 8.08 -8.19 5.88
CA THR A 462 7.89 -9.01 7.08
C THR A 462 7.90 -8.12 8.34
N SER A 463 7.11 -7.04 8.31
CA SER A 463 6.87 -6.11 9.42
C SER A 463 8.10 -5.48 10.12
N PHE A 464 9.28 -5.45 9.48
CA PHE A 464 10.62 -5.21 10.04
C PHE A 464 11.07 -6.16 11.18
N SER A 465 10.13 -6.74 11.91
CA SER A 465 10.35 -7.53 13.13
C SER A 465 10.16 -9.04 12.93
N GLY A 466 9.54 -9.45 11.82
CA GLY A 466 9.12 -10.84 11.58
C GLY A 466 7.87 -11.24 12.37
N ASP A 467 7.16 -10.31 13.01
CA ASP A 467 5.89 -10.60 13.68
C ASP A 467 4.75 -10.69 12.66
N GLU A 468 4.21 -11.91 12.51
CA GLU A 468 3.12 -12.27 11.58
C GLU A 468 1.76 -11.61 11.93
N TYR A 469 1.65 -10.94 13.09
CA TYR A 469 0.46 -10.20 13.52
C TYR A 469 0.58 -8.68 13.35
N ASP A 470 1.76 -8.14 13.01
CA ASP A 470 1.89 -6.75 12.55
C ASP A 470 1.43 -6.66 11.09
N PHE A 471 0.12 -6.56 10.89
CA PHE A 471 -0.53 -6.75 9.60
C PHE A 471 -0.76 -5.44 8.82
N GLY A 472 -0.32 -4.28 9.33
CA GLY A 472 -0.35 -3.06 8.52
C GLY A 472 0.31 -1.83 9.14
N VAL A 473 0.63 -0.85 8.30
CA VAL A 473 1.11 0.49 8.69
C VAL A 473 -0.06 1.47 8.69
N ARG A 474 -0.52 1.88 9.89
CA ARG A 474 -1.61 2.86 10.04
C ARG A 474 -1.13 4.30 9.95
N THR A 475 0.12 4.56 10.30
CA THR A 475 0.71 5.90 10.37
C THR A 475 2.19 5.90 10.00
N MET A 476 2.61 6.95 9.29
CA MET A 476 4.01 7.32 9.10
C MET A 476 4.16 8.81 9.42
N GLN A 477 5.19 9.19 10.17
CA GLN A 477 5.44 10.56 10.60
C GLN A 477 6.94 10.89 10.48
N PRO A 478 7.37 11.61 9.44
CA PRO A 478 8.73 12.14 9.37
C PRO A 478 8.90 13.23 10.42
N ALA A 479 10.07 13.29 11.08
CA ALA A 479 10.34 14.24 12.15
C ALA A 479 11.59 15.10 11.90
N PRO A 480 11.65 16.34 12.44
CA PRO A 480 12.81 17.24 12.29
C PRO A 480 14.14 16.73 12.87
N ASN A 481 14.13 15.63 13.62
CA ASN A 481 15.34 14.95 14.10
C ASN A 481 15.94 13.97 13.06
N GLY A 482 15.43 13.96 11.83
CA GLY A 482 15.93 13.14 10.72
C GLY A 482 15.45 11.68 10.71
N LYS A 483 14.61 11.28 11.67
CA LYS A 483 14.00 9.94 11.75
C LYS A 483 12.57 9.93 11.18
N MET A 484 12.15 8.79 10.66
CA MET A 484 10.76 8.45 10.36
C MET A 484 10.21 7.64 11.53
N TYR A 485 8.98 7.94 11.96
CA TYR A 485 8.26 7.10 12.89
C TYR A 485 7.16 6.34 12.15
N ILE A 486 7.05 5.03 12.39
CA ILE A 486 6.09 4.13 11.72
C ILE A 486 5.23 3.47 12.79
N GLY A 487 3.91 3.57 12.69
CA GLY A 487 2.95 3.04 13.65
C GLY A 487 2.01 2.00 13.04
N THR A 488 1.87 0.87 13.71
CA THR A 488 1.28 -0.34 13.11
C THR A 488 -0.19 -0.59 13.44
N ALA A 489 -0.75 -1.61 12.80
CA ALA A 489 -1.93 -2.35 13.21
C ALA A 489 -1.52 -3.77 13.63
N ASP A 490 -1.92 -4.15 14.84
CA ASP A 490 -1.79 -5.51 15.36
C ASP A 490 -3.00 -5.80 16.26
N HIS A 491 -3.72 -6.88 15.98
CA HIS A 491 -4.94 -7.25 16.73
C HIS A 491 -4.68 -8.20 17.93
N ALA A 492 -3.53 -8.86 17.96
CA ALA A 492 -3.20 -9.94 18.88
C ALA A 492 -2.29 -9.46 20.01
N HIS A 493 -1.17 -8.84 19.64
CA HIS A 493 -0.16 -8.31 20.55
C HIS A 493 -0.33 -6.79 20.74
N GLY A 494 -0.95 -6.09 19.79
CA GLY A 494 -1.22 -4.65 19.86
C GLY A 494 -0.05 -3.78 19.41
N THR A 495 -0.36 -2.58 18.91
CA THR A 495 0.52 -1.79 18.04
C THR A 495 1.98 -1.64 18.52
N ARG A 496 2.90 -1.72 17.56
CA ARG A 496 4.31 -1.32 17.67
C ARG A 496 4.50 0.07 17.08
N ILE A 497 5.51 0.78 17.59
CA ILE A 497 6.03 2.01 17.00
C ILE A 497 7.50 1.77 16.68
N PHE A 498 7.85 1.86 15.40
CA PHE A 498 9.24 1.84 14.94
C PHE A 498 9.77 3.27 14.79
N SER A 499 11.09 3.41 14.90
CA SER A 499 11.82 4.60 14.50
C SER A 499 12.91 4.22 13.51
N SER A 500 12.86 4.76 12.30
CA SER A 500 13.83 4.52 11.24
C SER A 500 14.71 5.75 11.01
N ASP A 501 16.03 5.57 10.87
CA ASP A 501 16.95 6.58 10.29
C ASP A 501 17.40 6.19 8.86
N ALA A 502 16.62 5.33 8.19
CA ALA A 502 16.85 4.98 6.80
C ALA A 502 16.92 6.24 5.90
N ASN A 503 17.84 6.17 4.94
CA ASN A 503 18.05 7.22 3.97
C ASN A 503 18.38 6.61 2.60
N ASP A 504 17.40 5.87 2.08
CA ASP A 504 17.53 4.99 0.91
C ASP A 504 17.94 5.69 -0.39
N CYS A 505 17.81 7.01 -0.44
CA CYS A 505 17.91 7.82 -1.64
C CYS A 505 18.89 9.00 -1.53
N GLN A 506 19.67 9.15 -0.45
CA GLN A 506 20.55 10.34 -0.23
C GLN A 506 21.59 10.58 -1.34
N ALA A 507 21.89 9.56 -2.13
CA ALA A 507 22.87 9.59 -3.23
C ALA A 507 22.24 9.31 -4.61
N PHE A 508 20.91 9.39 -4.74
CA PHE A 508 20.21 9.12 -5.99
C PHE A 508 20.26 10.34 -6.92
N PRO A 509 20.60 10.20 -8.22
CA PRO A 509 20.67 11.35 -9.14
C PRO A 509 19.36 12.16 -9.19
N GLY A 510 19.48 13.49 -9.20
CA GLY A 510 18.33 14.39 -9.27
C GLY A 510 17.55 14.57 -7.95
N THR A 511 18.08 14.12 -6.80
CA THR A 511 17.58 14.59 -5.50
C THR A 511 18.05 16.03 -5.22
N ASN A 512 17.24 17.02 -5.60
CA ASN A 512 17.42 18.43 -5.23
C ASN A 512 17.12 18.69 -3.72
N GLY A 513 17.47 17.75 -2.85
CA GLY A 513 17.46 17.94 -1.41
C GLY A 513 18.69 18.74 -1.01
N THR A 514 18.50 19.94 -0.47
CA THR A 514 19.59 20.73 0.12
C THR A 514 20.31 19.88 1.17
N PRO A 515 21.62 19.62 1.07
CA PRO A 515 22.30 18.76 2.02
C PRO A 515 22.20 19.38 3.42
N VAL A 516 21.65 18.63 4.38
CA VAL A 516 21.54 19.06 5.77
C VAL A 516 22.96 19.22 6.32
N ARG A 517 23.38 20.47 6.50
CA ARG A 517 24.76 20.90 6.77
C ARG A 517 25.16 20.65 8.23
N SER A 518 25.05 19.40 8.69
CA SER A 518 25.29 19.01 10.10
C SER A 518 26.15 17.76 10.31
N SER A 519 26.60 17.08 9.24
CA SER A 519 27.56 15.96 9.33
C SER A 519 28.65 16.07 8.26
N PRO A 520 29.94 16.22 8.63
CA PRO A 520 31.04 16.24 7.66
C PRO A 520 31.43 14.85 7.13
N THR A 521 30.87 13.78 7.71
CA THR A 521 31.10 12.39 7.29
C THR A 521 29.83 11.84 6.63
N PRO A 522 29.90 11.23 5.42
CA PRO A 522 28.75 10.53 4.85
C PRO A 522 28.38 9.34 5.73
N THR A 523 27.09 9.18 6.04
CA THR A 523 26.61 8.04 6.83
C THR A 523 26.71 6.73 6.05
N VAL A 524 26.69 5.61 6.78
CA VAL A 524 26.68 4.27 6.17
C VAL A 524 25.48 4.12 5.23
N SER A 525 24.32 4.65 5.61
CA SER A 525 23.09 4.69 4.79
C SER A 525 23.30 5.43 3.47
N ALA A 526 23.89 6.64 3.49
CA ALA A 526 24.17 7.42 2.27
C ALA A 526 25.11 6.68 1.31
N THR A 527 26.14 6.05 1.87
CA THR A 527 27.12 5.26 1.09
C THR A 527 26.49 3.99 0.52
N THR A 528 25.51 3.40 1.22
CA THR A 528 24.76 2.21 0.78
C THR A 528 23.75 2.56 -0.31
N ALA A 529 23.05 3.70 -0.21
CA ALA A 529 22.17 4.23 -1.26
C ALA A 529 22.93 4.43 -2.58
N ALA A 530 24.16 4.94 -2.53
CA ALA A 530 25.04 5.10 -3.70
C ALA A 530 25.39 3.76 -4.38
N MET A 531 25.49 2.66 -3.63
CA MET A 531 25.81 1.33 -4.17
C MET A 531 24.60 0.61 -4.79
N ARG A 532 23.37 1.11 -4.59
CA ARG A 532 22.14 0.48 -5.08
C ARG A 532 22.13 0.45 -6.62
N PRO A 533 21.87 -0.70 -7.28
CA PRO A 533 21.60 -0.71 -8.72
C PRO A 533 20.26 -0.02 -9.01
N GLN A 534 20.17 0.72 -10.10
CA GLN A 534 19.02 1.58 -10.43
C GLN A 534 18.42 1.17 -11.77
N HIS A 535 17.14 1.47 -12.03
CA HIS A 535 16.48 1.25 -13.32
C HIS A 535 16.65 -0.18 -13.85
N LEU A 536 16.39 -1.20 -13.02
CA LEU A 536 16.34 -2.59 -13.44
C LEU A 536 15.14 -2.78 -14.38
N LEU A 537 15.43 -3.24 -15.60
CA LEU A 537 14.47 -3.55 -16.65
C LEU A 537 14.72 -4.96 -17.22
N THR A 538 13.64 -5.57 -17.69
CA THR A 538 13.60 -6.92 -18.26
C THR A 538 13.08 -6.89 -19.70
N ASP A 539 13.78 -7.52 -20.63
CA ASP A 539 13.36 -7.70 -22.04
C ASP A 539 13.40 -9.20 -22.37
N VAL A 540 12.25 -9.78 -22.75
CA VAL A 540 12.16 -11.20 -23.11
C VAL A 540 12.57 -11.37 -24.57
N GLN A 541 13.64 -12.12 -24.80
CA GLN A 541 14.19 -12.42 -26.12
C GLN A 541 14.13 -13.93 -26.40
N ARG A 542 14.51 -14.35 -27.62
CA ARG A 542 14.28 -15.72 -28.12
C ARG A 542 14.90 -16.81 -27.23
N ASP A 543 16.10 -16.59 -26.73
CA ASP A 543 16.93 -17.58 -26.04
C ASP A 543 17.11 -17.25 -24.54
N GLY A 544 16.25 -16.41 -23.96
CA GLY A 544 16.25 -16.07 -22.52
C GLY A 544 15.68 -14.68 -22.19
N THR A 545 15.52 -14.41 -20.90
CA THR A 545 15.14 -13.07 -20.39
C THR A 545 16.41 -12.25 -20.14
N VAL A 546 16.52 -11.08 -20.78
CA VAL A 546 17.61 -10.13 -20.53
C VAL A 546 17.23 -9.22 -19.38
N LEU A 547 18.04 -9.22 -18.32
CA LEU A 547 17.96 -8.27 -17.21
C LEU A 547 19.03 -7.20 -17.39
N SER A 548 18.73 -5.94 -17.12
CA SER A 548 19.70 -4.85 -17.28
C SER A 548 19.40 -3.64 -16.39
N TRP A 549 20.45 -3.01 -15.85
CA TRP A 549 20.34 -1.97 -14.81
C TRP A 549 21.42 -0.89 -14.96
N GLU A 550 21.31 0.19 -14.21
CA GLU A 550 22.37 1.19 -14.01
C GLU A 550 23.21 0.84 -12.77
N ARG A 551 24.52 1.04 -12.88
CA ARG A 551 25.47 0.60 -11.87
C ARG A 551 25.42 1.53 -10.66
N GLY A 552 25.15 0.97 -9.49
CA GLY A 552 25.49 1.61 -8.22
C GLY A 552 27.00 1.89 -8.14
N ALA A 553 27.36 3.05 -7.60
CA ALA A 553 28.74 3.46 -7.41
C ALA A 553 29.46 2.51 -6.43
N ARG A 554 30.73 2.17 -6.71
CA ARG A 554 31.56 1.26 -5.90
C ARG A 554 31.06 -0.20 -5.80
N ALA A 555 30.00 -0.59 -6.52
CA ALA A 555 29.55 -1.98 -6.59
C ALA A 555 30.44 -2.81 -7.54
N ALA A 556 31.17 -3.78 -6.97
CA ALA A 556 32.14 -4.61 -7.71
C ALA A 556 31.48 -5.77 -8.47
N ARG A 557 30.45 -6.37 -7.85
CA ARG A 557 29.72 -7.55 -8.35
C ARG A 557 28.24 -7.40 -8.02
N TYR A 558 27.40 -8.07 -8.79
CA TYR A 558 25.96 -8.13 -8.59
C TYR A 558 25.50 -9.59 -8.51
N ASP A 559 24.67 -9.91 -7.52
CA ASP A 559 23.87 -11.13 -7.47
C ASP A 559 22.54 -10.88 -8.19
N VAL A 560 22.14 -11.77 -9.08
CA VAL A 560 20.84 -11.70 -9.77
C VAL A 560 19.88 -12.63 -9.04
N VAL A 561 18.84 -12.05 -8.44
CA VAL A 561 17.83 -12.74 -7.65
C VAL A 561 16.57 -12.92 -8.50
N ARG A 562 16.08 -14.15 -8.57
CA ARG A 562 14.78 -14.49 -9.15
C ARG A 562 13.86 -15.01 -8.05
N THR A 563 12.66 -14.48 -8.03
CA THR A 563 11.57 -14.85 -7.14
C THR A 563 10.53 -15.58 -8.00
N THR A 564 10.27 -16.85 -7.70
CA THR A 564 9.42 -17.73 -8.53
C THR A 564 8.08 -17.94 -7.83
N PRO A 565 6.97 -17.45 -8.41
CA PRO A 565 5.64 -17.59 -7.82
C PRO A 565 5.26 -19.03 -7.53
N THR A 566 4.45 -19.22 -6.50
CA THR A 566 3.88 -20.51 -6.10
C THR A 566 2.38 -20.31 -5.93
N ASP A 567 1.59 -20.90 -6.82
CA ASP A 567 0.13 -20.82 -6.75
C ASP A 567 -0.39 -21.79 -5.66
N ILE A 568 -1.27 -21.30 -4.78
CA ILE A 568 -2.05 -22.13 -3.85
C ILE A 568 -3.54 -21.97 -4.12
N VAL A 569 -4.36 -22.96 -3.75
CA VAL A 569 -5.82 -22.81 -3.78
C VAL A 569 -6.31 -22.45 -2.38
N LEU A 570 -6.97 -21.30 -2.25
CA LEU A 570 -7.72 -20.93 -1.04
C LEU A 570 -9.22 -20.94 -1.36
N ASN A 571 -10.04 -21.36 -0.39
CA ASN A 571 -11.50 -21.37 -0.54
C ASN A 571 -12.07 -20.18 0.22
N PHE A 572 -12.87 -19.36 -0.45
CA PHE A 572 -13.44 -18.13 0.11
C PHE A 572 -14.96 -18.21 0.13
N MET A 573 -15.57 -17.76 1.24
CA MET A 573 -16.98 -17.35 1.24
C MET A 573 -17.07 -15.84 1.00
N ALA A 574 -18.02 -15.44 0.15
CA ALA A 574 -18.22 -14.05 -0.22
C ALA A 574 -18.65 -13.17 0.98
N PRO A 575 -18.22 -11.90 1.05
CA PRO A 575 -18.64 -10.97 2.11
C PRO A 575 -20.14 -10.63 2.03
N LEU A 576 -20.71 -10.24 3.18
CA LEU A 576 -22.11 -9.79 3.29
C LEU A 576 -22.22 -8.32 2.87
N THR A 577 -22.89 -8.07 1.74
CA THR A 577 -23.10 -6.73 1.18
C THR A 577 -24.28 -5.99 1.82
N ASP A 578 -24.15 -4.67 1.98
CA ASP A 578 -25.28 -3.79 2.31
C ASP A 578 -26.18 -3.56 1.08
N PRO A 579 -27.49 -3.30 1.26
CA PRO A 579 -28.37 -2.72 0.23
C PRO A 579 -27.83 -1.50 -0.55
N ASP A 580 -26.88 -0.72 -0.02
CA ASP A 580 -26.24 0.39 -0.74
C ASP A 580 -25.12 -0.04 -1.72
N GLY A 581 -24.58 -1.25 -1.52
CA GLY A 581 -23.57 -1.90 -2.36
C GLY A 581 -22.14 -1.93 -1.79
N PHE A 582 -21.85 -1.34 -0.64
CA PHE A 582 -20.55 -1.52 0.02
C PHE A 582 -20.53 -2.78 0.91
N THR A 583 -19.34 -3.32 1.18
CA THR A 583 -19.11 -4.26 2.30
C THR A 583 -18.62 -3.49 3.53
N TYR A 584 -18.83 -4.03 4.72
CA TYR A 584 -18.51 -3.31 5.97
C TYR A 584 -17.01 -3.31 6.29
N ASP A 585 -16.53 -2.24 6.93
CA ASP A 585 -15.15 -2.12 7.40
C ASP A 585 -14.86 -3.23 8.42
N GLY A 586 -13.80 -4.01 8.17
CA GLY A 586 -13.48 -5.22 8.93
C GLY A 586 -14.29 -6.48 8.59
N GLN A 587 -15.11 -6.47 7.51
CA GLN A 587 -15.42 -7.72 6.83
C GLN A 587 -14.18 -8.23 6.10
N LEU A 588 -13.59 -9.25 6.70
CA LEU A 588 -12.40 -9.95 6.22
C LEU A 588 -12.85 -11.05 5.24
N PRO A 589 -12.13 -11.31 4.13
CA PRO A 589 -12.40 -12.47 3.28
C PRO A 589 -12.47 -13.73 4.13
N GLN A 590 -13.60 -14.44 4.10
CA GLN A 590 -13.76 -15.63 4.92
C GLN A 590 -13.09 -16.81 4.24
N ILE A 591 -11.80 -16.97 4.54
CA ILE A 591 -11.00 -18.12 4.14
C ILE A 591 -11.49 -19.32 4.95
N VAL A 592 -11.94 -20.37 4.27
CA VAL A 592 -12.60 -21.53 4.89
C VAL A 592 -11.98 -22.85 4.44
N PRO A 593 -12.16 -23.95 5.19
CA PRO A 593 -11.72 -25.28 4.76
C PRO A 593 -12.29 -25.68 3.40
N TYR A 594 -11.54 -26.49 2.66
CA TYR A 594 -11.97 -27.05 1.39
C TYR A 594 -13.27 -27.85 1.56
N GLY A 595 -14.18 -27.75 0.59
CA GLY A 595 -15.49 -28.42 0.63
C GLY A 595 -16.55 -27.74 1.51
N THR A 596 -16.25 -26.59 2.12
CA THR A 596 -17.27 -25.77 2.81
C THR A 596 -18.40 -25.40 1.84
N PRO A 597 -19.68 -25.67 2.16
CA PRO A 597 -20.79 -25.36 1.26
C PRO A 597 -20.86 -23.86 0.92
N ASN A 598 -21.07 -23.57 -0.37
CA ASN A 598 -21.09 -22.20 -0.96
C ASN A 598 -19.75 -21.44 -0.89
N ALA A 599 -18.63 -22.11 -0.60
CA ALA A 599 -17.30 -21.52 -0.78
C ALA A 599 -16.82 -21.67 -2.24
N THR A 600 -16.09 -20.67 -2.72
CA THR A 600 -15.47 -20.66 -4.05
C THR A 600 -13.96 -20.89 -3.93
N PRO A 601 -13.37 -21.91 -4.58
CA PRO A 601 -11.91 -22.03 -4.69
C PRO A 601 -11.37 -20.95 -5.61
N ILE A 602 -10.28 -20.30 -5.21
CA ILE A 602 -9.57 -19.29 -6.02
C ILE A 602 -8.07 -19.60 -5.98
N ASP A 603 -7.42 -19.55 -7.14
CA ASP A 603 -5.97 -19.64 -7.27
C ASP A 603 -5.31 -18.34 -6.78
N VAL A 604 -4.40 -18.47 -5.82
CA VAL A 604 -3.74 -17.38 -5.11
C VAL A 604 -2.24 -17.43 -5.43
N PRO A 605 -1.74 -16.57 -6.34
CA PRO A 605 -0.33 -16.54 -6.70
C PRO A 605 0.49 -15.90 -5.57
N LEU A 606 1.22 -16.71 -4.81
CA LEU A 606 2.19 -16.22 -3.84
C LEU A 606 3.48 -15.82 -4.56
N PRO A 607 4.18 -14.74 -4.19
CA PRO A 607 5.47 -14.39 -4.80
C PRO A 607 6.52 -15.50 -4.69
N GLY A 608 6.48 -16.28 -3.61
CA GLY A 608 7.24 -17.52 -3.48
C GLY A 608 8.74 -17.32 -3.21
N LYS A 609 9.52 -18.39 -3.40
CA LYS A 609 10.92 -18.42 -2.97
C LYS A 609 11.80 -17.53 -3.87
N SER A 610 12.65 -16.74 -3.23
CA SER A 610 13.69 -15.92 -3.88
C SER A 610 15.05 -16.64 -3.84
N GLU A 611 15.72 -16.74 -4.99
CA GLU A 611 16.99 -17.46 -5.16
C GLU A 611 17.99 -16.69 -6.04
N VAL A 612 19.29 -16.80 -5.75
CA VAL A 612 20.35 -16.23 -6.60
C VAL A 612 20.59 -17.18 -7.78
N ILE A 613 20.13 -16.79 -8.96
CA ILE A 613 20.24 -17.60 -10.20
C ILE A 613 21.57 -17.42 -10.94
N GLY A 614 22.36 -16.42 -10.54
CA GLY A 614 23.66 -16.12 -11.14
C GLY A 614 24.26 -14.84 -10.59
N THR A 615 25.51 -14.56 -10.95
CA THR A 615 26.22 -13.34 -10.54
C THR A 615 27.02 -12.77 -11.69
N THR A 616 27.17 -11.44 -11.75
CA THR A 616 27.91 -10.76 -12.83
C THR A 616 28.68 -9.56 -12.31
N THR A 617 29.78 -9.21 -12.97
CA THR A 617 30.47 -7.92 -12.79
C THR A 617 29.97 -6.86 -13.78
N GLY A 618 29.09 -7.20 -14.73
CA GLY A 618 28.51 -6.32 -15.74
C GLY A 618 27.32 -5.49 -15.24
N SER A 619 26.56 -4.89 -16.17
CA SER A 619 25.31 -4.16 -15.90
C SER A 619 24.09 -4.80 -16.59
N PHE A 620 24.22 -6.07 -16.96
CA PHE A 620 23.18 -6.91 -17.51
C PHE A 620 23.46 -8.39 -17.20
N PHE A 621 22.44 -9.23 -17.32
CA PHE A 621 22.48 -10.68 -17.19
C PHE A 621 21.45 -11.30 -18.15
N VAL A 622 21.60 -12.57 -18.52
CA VAL A 622 20.61 -13.31 -19.32
C VAL A 622 20.19 -14.54 -18.55
N ASP A 623 18.94 -14.57 -18.08
CA ASP A 623 18.35 -15.79 -17.55
C ASP A 623 17.87 -16.67 -18.72
N ARG A 624 18.68 -17.69 -19.04
CA ARG A 624 18.37 -18.74 -20.02
C ARG A 624 17.59 -19.93 -19.40
N THR A 625 17.30 -19.87 -18.11
CA THR A 625 16.56 -20.90 -17.34
C THR A 625 15.10 -20.50 -17.06
N ALA A 626 14.75 -19.23 -17.28
CA ALA A 626 13.38 -18.74 -17.23
C ALA A 626 12.51 -19.46 -18.27
N VAL A 627 11.43 -20.10 -17.81
CA VAL A 627 10.49 -20.81 -18.69
C VAL A 627 9.69 -19.79 -19.52
N PRO A 628 9.62 -19.91 -20.86
CA PRO A 628 8.87 -18.98 -21.69
C PRO A 628 7.40 -18.86 -21.27
N GLY A 629 6.96 -17.63 -20.99
CA GLY A 629 5.59 -17.32 -20.56
C GLY A 629 5.30 -17.54 -19.07
N ALA A 630 6.21 -18.17 -18.31
CA ALA A 630 6.07 -18.26 -16.85
C ALA A 630 6.28 -16.89 -16.19
N ARG A 631 5.68 -16.70 -15.00
CA ARG A 631 5.84 -15.48 -14.21
C ARG A 631 7.07 -15.56 -13.31
N TYR A 632 7.75 -14.44 -13.16
CA TYR A 632 8.86 -14.26 -12.22
C TYR A 632 8.93 -12.81 -11.77
N THR A 633 9.41 -12.56 -10.55
CA THR A 633 9.87 -11.23 -10.13
C THR A 633 11.38 -11.27 -9.97
N TYR A 634 12.07 -10.21 -10.38
CA TYR A 634 13.52 -10.14 -10.29
C TYR A 634 13.98 -8.92 -9.50
N SER A 635 15.12 -9.06 -8.83
CA SER A 635 15.91 -7.94 -8.32
C SER A 635 17.40 -8.22 -8.49
N VAL A 636 18.21 -7.18 -8.42
CA VAL A 636 19.67 -7.28 -8.52
C VAL A 636 20.27 -6.70 -7.24
N VAL A 637 21.15 -7.45 -6.58
CA VAL A 637 21.76 -7.08 -5.31
C VAL A 637 23.23 -6.76 -5.54
N ALA A 638 23.63 -5.52 -5.26
CA ALA A 638 25.04 -5.13 -5.32
C ALA A 638 25.84 -5.75 -4.17
N GLN A 639 27.09 -6.15 -4.43
CA GLN A 639 28.06 -6.51 -3.39
C GLN A 639 29.00 -5.32 -3.15
N GLY A 640 28.84 -4.67 -1.99
CA GLY A 640 29.65 -3.57 -1.51
C GLY A 640 30.95 -4.02 -0.82
N PRO A 641 32.01 -3.20 -0.83
CA PRO A 641 33.35 -3.60 -0.36
C PRO A 641 33.45 -3.84 1.16
N ALA A 642 32.46 -3.42 1.96
CA ALA A 642 32.37 -3.72 3.38
C ALA A 642 31.06 -4.48 3.71
N GLY A 643 30.65 -5.39 2.82
CA GLY A 643 29.54 -6.32 3.04
C GLY A 643 28.14 -5.73 2.83
N GLN A 644 28.01 -4.48 2.37
CA GLN A 644 26.71 -3.90 2.03
C GLN A 644 26.05 -4.68 0.89
N ARG A 645 24.73 -4.93 0.98
CA ARG A 645 23.95 -5.66 -0.04
C ARG A 645 22.65 -4.94 -0.46
N PRO A 646 22.71 -3.72 -1.03
CA PRO A 646 21.52 -3.01 -1.48
C PRO A 646 20.95 -3.62 -2.78
N ALA A 647 19.63 -3.87 -2.76
CA ALA A 647 18.87 -4.38 -3.90
C ALA A 647 18.32 -3.25 -4.79
N SER A 648 18.20 -3.51 -6.09
CA SER A 648 17.51 -2.66 -7.05
C SER A 648 16.00 -2.55 -6.78
N ASN A 649 15.30 -1.78 -7.61
CA ASN A 649 13.87 -2.00 -7.79
C ASN A 649 13.56 -3.45 -8.14
N PHE A 650 12.34 -3.89 -7.81
CA PHE A 650 11.78 -5.13 -8.31
C PHE A 650 11.28 -4.91 -9.75
N GLN A 651 11.25 -5.98 -10.54
CA GLN A 651 10.76 -5.98 -11.91
C GLN A 651 10.07 -7.31 -12.22
N ALA A 652 8.81 -7.27 -12.61
CA ALA A 652 8.05 -8.47 -13.00
C ALA A 652 8.33 -8.89 -14.46
N VAL A 653 8.21 -10.19 -14.71
CA VAL A 653 8.29 -10.84 -16.02
C VAL A 653 7.10 -11.80 -16.17
N PRO A 654 6.39 -11.82 -17.31
CA PRO A 654 6.47 -10.87 -18.43
C PRO A 654 6.21 -9.42 -17.97
N ASP A 655 6.96 -8.46 -18.52
CA ASP A 655 6.80 -7.04 -18.17
C ASP A 655 5.35 -6.60 -18.50
N PRO A 656 4.57 -6.08 -17.53
CA PRO A 656 3.21 -5.63 -17.79
C PRO A 656 3.14 -4.37 -18.68
N ARG A 657 4.27 -3.73 -18.97
CA ARG A 657 4.38 -2.62 -19.92
C ARG A 657 4.61 -3.18 -21.33
N PRO A 658 3.99 -2.63 -22.37
CA PRO A 658 4.27 -3.05 -23.74
C PRO A 658 5.75 -2.74 -24.07
N ALA A 659 6.40 -3.67 -24.76
CA ALA A 659 7.79 -3.55 -25.15
C ALA A 659 8.03 -2.26 -25.94
N ALA A 660 9.06 -1.50 -25.55
CA ALA A 660 9.31 -0.16 -26.08
C ALA A 660 9.73 -0.19 -27.56
N THR A 661 9.25 0.79 -28.34
CA THR A 661 9.47 0.92 -29.79
C THR A 661 9.55 2.39 -30.22
N PHE A 662 10.27 2.65 -31.32
CA PHE A 662 10.28 3.95 -31.99
C PHE A 662 8.86 4.47 -32.30
N ALA A 663 7.96 3.59 -32.77
CA ALA A 663 6.59 3.96 -33.12
C ALA A 663 5.71 4.39 -31.94
N GLN A 664 5.97 3.88 -30.72
CA GLN A 664 5.32 4.39 -29.51
C GLN A 664 5.88 5.75 -29.10
N LEU A 665 7.21 5.92 -29.13
CA LEU A 665 7.86 7.18 -28.77
C LEU A 665 7.46 8.31 -29.73
N GLN A 666 7.38 8.02 -31.04
CA GLN A 666 6.92 8.96 -32.06
C GLN A 666 5.49 9.48 -31.80
N LYS A 667 4.59 8.64 -31.26
CA LYS A 667 3.21 9.02 -30.94
C LYS A 667 3.08 9.94 -29.71
N VAL A 668 4.11 10.05 -28.87
CA VAL A 668 4.08 10.86 -27.63
C VAL A 668 5.05 12.05 -27.66
N LEU A 669 5.73 12.28 -28.79
CA LEU A 669 6.60 13.44 -29.01
C LEU A 669 5.87 14.53 -29.82
N PRO A 670 6.16 15.82 -29.57
CA PRO A 670 5.75 16.89 -30.48
C PRO A 670 6.34 16.69 -31.88
N THR A 671 5.60 17.09 -32.93
CA THR A 671 5.93 16.84 -34.35
C THR A 671 7.38 17.18 -34.72
N ALA A 672 7.93 18.28 -34.21
CA ALA A 672 9.30 18.69 -34.46
C ALA A 672 10.37 17.72 -33.93
N ARG A 673 10.09 17.00 -32.83
CA ARG A 673 10.98 15.93 -32.31
C ARG A 673 10.62 14.54 -32.84
N ALA A 674 9.47 14.39 -33.50
CA ALA A 674 9.08 13.15 -34.18
C ALA A 674 9.86 12.94 -35.48
N ALA A 675 10.32 14.02 -36.15
CA ALA A 675 11.18 13.95 -37.34
C ALA A 675 12.56 13.36 -37.01
N SER A 676 13.29 13.93 -36.04
CA SER A 676 14.61 13.41 -35.63
C SER A 676 14.59 11.95 -35.14
N LEU A 677 13.43 11.48 -34.65
CA LEU A 677 13.25 10.08 -34.26
C LEU A 677 13.10 9.13 -35.48
N GLN A 678 12.69 9.65 -36.64
CA GLN A 678 12.71 8.88 -37.89
C GLN A 678 14.16 8.71 -38.38
N ASP A 679 15.01 9.73 -38.20
CA ASP A 679 16.44 9.64 -38.47
C ASP A 679 17.12 8.62 -37.53
N ASP A 680 16.89 8.73 -36.21
CA ASP A 680 17.36 7.72 -35.22
C ASP A 680 16.91 6.30 -35.60
N ARG A 681 15.68 6.14 -36.11
CA ARG A 681 15.18 4.85 -36.57
C ARG A 681 15.89 4.37 -37.84
N ALA A 682 16.09 5.23 -38.84
CA ALA A 682 16.77 4.87 -40.07
C ALA A 682 18.25 4.48 -39.82
N LEU A 683 18.91 5.15 -38.87
CA LEU A 683 20.25 4.82 -38.39
C LEU A 683 20.27 3.45 -37.68
N TRP A 684 19.24 3.14 -36.88
CA TRP A 684 19.10 1.84 -36.19
C TRP A 684 18.78 0.66 -37.12
N ASP A 685 17.83 0.86 -38.04
CA ASP A 685 17.41 -0.14 -39.03
C ASP A 685 18.52 -0.35 -40.10
N GLY A 686 19.47 0.60 -40.21
CA GLY A 686 20.72 0.52 -40.96
C GLY A 686 21.94 0.08 -40.12
N ALA A 687 23.09 0.73 -40.36
CA ALA A 687 24.38 0.33 -39.77
C ALA A 687 24.78 1.11 -38.50
N ASP A 688 24.38 2.38 -38.34
CA ASP A 688 24.78 3.21 -37.18
C ASP A 688 23.79 3.11 -36.01
N ARG A 689 23.74 1.91 -35.44
CA ARG A 689 23.04 1.62 -34.18
C ARG A 689 23.59 2.44 -33.00
N ALA A 690 24.80 3.02 -33.08
CA ALA A 690 25.41 3.78 -32.00
C ALA A 690 24.89 5.22 -31.95
N GLN A 691 24.79 5.91 -33.09
CA GLN A 691 24.20 7.24 -33.20
C GLN A 691 22.71 7.21 -32.83
N ALA A 692 21.95 6.24 -33.34
CA ALA A 692 20.55 6.02 -32.98
C ALA A 692 20.34 5.86 -31.45
N LEU A 693 21.20 5.05 -30.80
CA LEU A 693 21.16 4.86 -29.36
C LEU A 693 21.51 6.16 -28.60
N ALA A 694 22.37 7.02 -29.16
CA ALA A 694 22.69 8.32 -28.57
C ALA A 694 21.50 9.30 -28.64
N GLY A 695 20.79 9.38 -29.77
CA GLY A 695 19.60 10.22 -29.95
C GLY A 695 18.45 9.82 -29.02
N VAL A 696 18.11 8.53 -28.95
CA VAL A 696 17.10 8.03 -28.01
C VAL A 696 17.51 8.27 -26.55
N ARG A 697 18.80 8.11 -26.19
CA ARG A 697 19.32 8.47 -24.85
C ARG A 697 19.30 9.98 -24.56
N GLN A 698 19.34 10.83 -25.57
CA GLN A 698 19.16 12.28 -25.40
C GLN A 698 17.68 12.59 -25.13
N LEU A 699 16.76 12.05 -25.92
CA LEU A 699 15.32 12.17 -25.70
C LEU A 699 14.89 11.66 -24.31
N ALA A 700 15.48 10.56 -23.84
CA ALA A 700 15.29 10.02 -22.48
C ALA A 700 15.57 11.04 -21.35
N ARG A 701 16.44 12.04 -21.60
CA ARG A 701 16.78 13.11 -20.66
C ARG A 701 16.04 14.42 -20.94
N THR A 702 15.77 14.73 -22.22
CA THR A 702 15.27 16.05 -22.64
C THR A 702 13.79 16.10 -23.02
N ALA A 703 13.09 14.95 -23.12
CA ALA A 703 11.66 14.94 -23.45
C ALA A 703 10.83 15.63 -22.35
N ASP A 704 9.87 16.44 -22.77
CA ASP A 704 9.14 17.35 -21.86
C ASP A 704 8.01 16.62 -21.08
N SER A 705 7.55 15.48 -21.60
CA SER A 705 6.54 14.58 -21.00
C SER A 705 7.19 13.38 -20.31
N ASP A 706 6.71 13.02 -19.12
CA ASP A 706 7.18 11.82 -18.41
C ASP A 706 6.88 10.51 -19.13
N THR A 707 5.77 10.43 -19.89
CA THR A 707 5.49 9.28 -20.75
C THR A 707 6.53 9.15 -21.86
N ALA A 708 6.97 10.26 -22.45
CA ALA A 708 8.06 10.24 -23.44
C ALA A 708 9.42 9.90 -22.80
N ARG A 709 9.70 10.39 -21.58
CA ARG A 709 10.91 10.04 -20.80
C ARG A 709 10.95 8.56 -20.38
N ASP A 710 9.80 7.94 -20.06
CA ASP A 710 9.71 6.48 -19.82
C ASP A 710 10.03 5.70 -21.10
N ILE A 711 9.26 5.93 -22.17
CA ILE A 711 9.36 5.12 -23.39
C ILE A 711 10.76 5.27 -24.01
N ALA A 712 11.36 6.47 -23.98
CA ALA A 712 12.73 6.67 -24.43
C ALA A 712 13.78 5.97 -23.55
N ARG A 713 13.63 5.95 -22.22
CA ARG A 713 14.53 5.18 -21.33
C ARG A 713 14.43 3.68 -21.59
N ARG A 714 13.21 3.13 -21.65
CA ARG A 714 12.99 1.70 -21.93
C ARG A 714 13.42 1.31 -23.35
N LEU A 715 13.20 2.17 -24.35
CA LEU A 715 13.69 1.96 -25.71
C LEU A 715 15.21 1.97 -25.75
N ALA A 716 15.88 3.01 -25.24
CA ALA A 716 17.35 3.07 -25.19
C ALA A 716 17.96 1.83 -24.53
N ARG A 717 17.34 1.32 -23.45
CA ARG A 717 17.80 0.10 -22.79
C ARG A 717 17.67 -1.13 -23.68
N ARG A 718 16.52 -1.28 -24.35
CA ARG A 718 16.23 -2.39 -25.27
C ARG A 718 17.13 -2.40 -26.50
N LEU A 719 17.40 -1.21 -27.07
CA LEU A 719 18.35 -1.04 -28.17
C LEU A 719 19.79 -1.41 -27.72
N GLN A 720 20.22 -0.95 -26.54
CA GLN A 720 21.55 -1.25 -26.01
C GLN A 720 21.84 -2.76 -25.83
N TYR A 721 20.81 -3.56 -25.55
CA TYR A 721 20.93 -5.01 -25.32
C TYR A 721 20.14 -5.86 -26.34
N ALA A 722 19.92 -5.33 -27.54
CA ALA A 722 19.32 -6.05 -28.65
C ALA A 722 20.18 -7.27 -29.05
N ASP A 723 19.52 -8.35 -29.47
CA ASP A 723 20.12 -9.60 -29.99
C ASP A 723 21.04 -10.38 -29.01
N VAL A 724 21.27 -9.88 -27.78
CA VAL A 724 22.15 -10.46 -26.75
C VAL A 724 21.69 -11.86 -26.31
N ALA A 725 20.37 -12.07 -26.25
CA ALA A 725 19.74 -13.36 -26.00
C ALA A 725 19.00 -13.88 -27.24
N GLY A 726 19.62 -13.74 -28.42
CA GLY A 726 19.29 -14.57 -29.59
C GLY A 726 19.49 -13.91 -30.94
N ARG A 727 20.73 -13.87 -31.44
CA ARG A 727 21.03 -13.52 -32.84
C ARG A 727 20.31 -14.46 -33.83
N PRO A 728 19.97 -13.99 -35.04
CA PRO A 728 19.71 -14.88 -36.18
C PRO A 728 20.88 -15.84 -36.40
N VAL A 729 20.58 -17.11 -36.71
CA VAL A 729 21.61 -18.08 -37.09
C VAL A 729 21.94 -17.86 -38.56
N GLY A 730 22.94 -17.01 -38.82
CA GLY A 730 23.35 -16.61 -40.16
C GLY A 730 22.97 -15.16 -40.47
N GLY A 731 23.95 -14.27 -40.31
CA GLY A 731 23.92 -12.87 -40.71
C GLY A 731 25.33 -12.30 -40.55
N ARG A 732 25.93 -11.88 -41.66
CA ARG A 732 27.23 -11.19 -41.70
C ARG A 732 26.98 -9.69 -41.84
#